data_AF-F0RMM4-F1
#
_entry.id   AF-F0RMM4-F1
#
_cell.length_a   1.000
_cell.length_b   1.000
_cell.length_c   1.000
_cell.angle_alpha   90.00
_cell.angle_beta   90.00
_cell.angle_gamma   90.00
#
_symmetry.space_group_name_H-M   'P 1'
#
loop_
_entity.id
_entity.type
_entity.pdbx_description
1 polymer ?
#
loop_
_entity_poly.entity_id
_entity_poly.type
_entity_poly.pdbx_seq_one_letter_code
_entity_poly.pdbx_strand_id
1 'polypeptide(L)'
;MKSRLNQPRLSLFGAGLGLSLLLASCGSQTTVPAQPGAGQPSAGQPAAPVISGDHIERQLIVGLQAGASADEVAALLGARVVDVSPRLNAALLELPTGQALAKAAGLLRSSPLVRYAEPNYVATRPASPQSSNPLGAQSMYGGLNDPEIGYQWFLRNMKAEEAWKKSTGKGVRIGVADEDIDRHHPDLAANMAYPGFDAPNKALITPETPHDGVGEHGTWVAGTAAAVGNNGIGGAGVAPDAKVVPLTITHSDSGASYWDSANAFVWSVTGPDGKVAGEAGDGDTPAGHKGYVDVLNYSFGGDNYSQILREGIQFVLQHGVVFVTSAGNTPTAGSGSAAWVPGVVSVAATTATDTRTTFSNRGGHLSVAAPGENIWVPGTRVHTADPSENNYAYVNGTSFAGPATAGAAALILSAAMKGGPVNLTPAQVRHILEDTAYSPTGGYTTDLGYGVVRADRAVDMALNDAPNRVEKGASLDMRFVAQSDPSVGIPLVGVTLKGSERRPDQLLYGQSSAGEFVYSSGHASFYEIDAGDYQLFASGPRPILTGITPGSSVARVSLAPGERRTLGDQAGVPLDVELPADPYEPNNAAGQATPIAYGQAVEAVMSERDTDLYRFSAQAGETAFVNTQTLLGSPNLKLRVLAASGTELAANTSFRSGLRDAALKFQVPASGEYLIEVTDEGVGGAFNTYLLGVTQWKGVAPEQNEAGRVSGETFSGVDWTKATAAAVGEAYEATLATNADVDTFRLSARAGQTLVIDTLAHGSGIPDLVLGLFNAQGQLLASNDDFTSQDSLVTFKVPSDGEYFVAAASYNGESKGTYTISFMQEAAQ
;
A
#
# COMPACT_ATOMS: atom_id res chain seq x y z
N MET A 1 -76.21 -9.09 -6.95
CA MET A 1 -77.26 -9.63 -6.05
C MET A 1 -76.65 -9.89 -4.68
N LYS A 2 -77.40 -9.57 -3.60
CA LYS A 2 -77.37 -10.07 -2.19
C LYS A 2 -76.15 -10.93 -1.76
N SER A 3 -75.32 -10.59 -0.77
CA SER A 3 -75.50 -10.08 0.62
C SER A 3 -75.88 -11.11 1.70
N ARG A 4 -75.05 -11.16 2.78
CA ARG A 4 -75.33 -11.30 4.24
C ARG A 4 -74.07 -11.87 4.95
N LEU A 5 -73.45 -11.19 5.91
CA LEU A 5 -73.85 -10.87 7.30
C LEU A 5 -73.80 -12.06 8.27
N ASN A 6 -72.88 -12.01 9.24
CA ASN A 6 -73.24 -12.08 10.67
C ASN A 6 -72.13 -11.55 11.61
N GLN A 7 -72.52 -10.61 12.46
CA GLN A 7 -71.94 -10.19 13.75
C GLN A 7 -73.16 -10.04 14.70
N PRO A 8 -73.06 -10.16 16.05
CA PRO A 8 -72.61 -9.06 16.94
C PRO A 8 -71.97 -9.56 18.28
N ARG A 9 -71.62 -8.81 19.35
CA ARG A 9 -72.03 -7.49 19.93
C ARG A 9 -70.89 -6.81 20.75
N LEU A 10 -70.89 -5.46 20.74
CA LEU A 10 -70.81 -4.43 21.83
C LEU A 10 -69.97 -4.69 23.12
N SER A 11 -69.39 -3.69 23.83
CA SER A 11 -69.79 -2.27 24.04
C SER A 11 -68.66 -1.31 24.53
N LEU A 12 -68.68 -0.04 24.06
CA LEU A 12 -68.64 1.29 24.76
C LEU A 12 -67.81 1.47 26.07
N PHE A 13 -67.14 2.58 26.44
CA PHE A 13 -66.96 4.02 26.04
C PHE A 13 -65.59 4.52 26.64
N GLY A 14 -65.05 5.76 26.50
CA GLY A 14 -65.38 6.97 25.72
C GLY A 14 -64.86 8.30 26.38
N ALA A 15 -64.19 9.18 25.61
CA ALA A 15 -63.63 10.53 25.97
C ALA A 15 -62.46 10.59 26.99
N GLY A 16 -61.56 11.61 27.01
CA GLY A 16 -61.28 12.76 26.12
C GLY A 16 -60.53 13.92 26.81
N LEU A 17 -59.64 14.64 26.09
CA LEU A 17 -58.99 15.96 26.41
C LEU A 17 -57.95 16.05 27.58
N GLY A 18 -56.90 16.90 27.42
CA GLY A 18 -56.33 17.66 28.56
C GLY A 18 -54.79 17.80 28.75
N LEU A 19 -54.13 18.61 27.92
CA LEU A 19 -53.04 19.61 28.20
C LEU A 19 -52.10 19.57 29.47
N SER A 20 -50.83 19.95 29.23
CA SER A 20 -49.89 20.77 30.07
C SER A 20 -49.11 20.23 31.31
N LEU A 21 -47.78 20.07 31.12
CA LEU A 21 -46.63 20.76 31.78
C LEU A 21 -46.41 20.87 33.33
N LEU A 22 -45.14 20.61 33.72
CA LEU A 22 -44.29 21.21 34.80
C LEU A 22 -44.19 20.63 36.25
N LEU A 23 -43.06 19.94 36.48
CA LEU A 23 -42.03 20.05 37.57
C LEU A 23 -42.37 20.09 39.08
N ALA A 24 -41.81 19.10 39.82
CA ALA A 24 -40.96 19.19 41.04
C ALA A 24 -40.43 17.77 41.40
N SER A 25 -39.13 17.45 41.51
CA SER A 25 -38.16 17.78 42.59
C SER A 25 -38.62 17.28 43.98
N CYS A 26 -37.91 16.46 44.78
CA CYS A 26 -36.54 15.90 44.72
C CYS A 26 -36.43 14.65 45.65
N GLY A 27 -35.47 13.72 45.47
CA GLY A 27 -35.18 12.69 46.49
C GLY A 27 -34.48 11.39 46.04
N SER A 28 -33.17 11.33 46.25
CA SER A 28 -32.23 10.17 46.37
C SER A 28 -32.82 8.89 47.02
N GLN A 29 -32.37 7.64 46.82
CA GLN A 29 -31.19 6.93 46.23
C GLN A 29 -31.71 5.53 45.78
N THR A 30 -31.11 4.72 44.89
CA THR A 30 -29.73 4.19 44.86
C THR A 30 -29.28 3.84 43.43
N THR A 31 -27.96 3.80 43.20
CA THR A 31 -27.32 3.53 41.91
C THR A 31 -26.91 2.07 41.72
N VAL A 32 -27.02 1.57 40.49
CA VAL A 32 -26.32 0.39 39.98
C VAL A 32 -25.52 0.87 38.76
N PRO A 33 -24.21 0.56 38.64
CA PRO A 33 -23.34 1.21 37.65
C PRO A 33 -23.63 0.76 36.22
N ALA A 34 -23.70 1.73 35.29
CA ALA A 34 -23.68 1.46 33.86
C ALA A 34 -22.27 1.07 33.40
N GLN A 35 -22.16 0.02 32.58
CA GLN A 35 -20.89 -0.29 31.91
C GLN A 35 -20.57 0.77 30.84
N PRO A 36 -19.29 1.04 30.53
CA PRO A 36 -18.91 2.00 29.50
C PRO A 36 -19.43 1.58 28.13
N GLY A 37 -20.02 2.52 27.40
CA GLY A 37 -20.42 2.28 26.00
C GLY A 37 -19.20 2.01 25.12
N ALA A 38 -19.33 1.05 24.20
CA ALA A 38 -18.28 0.77 23.22
C ALA A 38 -18.03 2.04 22.36
N GLY A 39 -16.78 2.51 22.35
CA GLY A 39 -16.37 3.67 21.57
C GLY A 39 -16.54 3.42 20.08
N GLN A 40 -16.98 4.45 19.34
CA GLN A 40 -16.90 4.43 17.88
C GLN A 40 -15.42 4.45 17.45
N PRO A 41 -15.04 3.75 16.37
CA PRO A 41 -13.69 3.84 15.83
C PRO A 41 -13.39 5.29 15.40
N SER A 42 -12.28 5.85 15.87
CA SER A 42 -11.85 7.20 15.55
C SER A 42 -11.50 7.33 14.06
N ALA A 43 -11.87 8.45 13.45
CA ALA A 43 -11.42 8.80 12.12
C ALA A 43 -9.88 8.94 12.11
N GLY A 44 -9.24 8.11 11.29
CA GLY A 44 -7.78 7.97 11.21
C GLY A 44 -7.04 9.27 10.91
N GLN A 45 -5.78 9.29 11.29
CA GLN A 45 -4.84 10.39 11.01
C GLN A 45 -4.38 10.32 9.55
N PRO A 46 -4.26 11.45 8.85
CA PRO A 46 -3.22 11.62 7.83
C PRO A 46 -1.87 11.76 8.55
N ALA A 47 -0.82 11.21 7.95
CA ALA A 47 0.53 11.32 8.45
C ALA A 47 1.49 11.57 7.28
N ALA A 48 2.57 12.29 7.57
CA ALA A 48 3.73 12.40 6.70
C ALA A 48 4.26 11.02 6.24
N PRO A 49 4.99 10.96 5.11
CA PRO A 49 5.64 9.74 4.64
C PRO A 49 6.87 9.38 5.50
N VAL A 50 6.61 9.14 6.79
CA VAL A 50 7.41 8.21 7.61
C VAL A 50 7.56 6.93 6.79
N ILE A 51 8.75 6.33 6.80
CA ILE A 51 8.89 4.94 6.35
C ILE A 51 8.21 4.07 7.42
N SER A 52 6.89 3.94 7.30
CA SER A 52 6.09 3.05 8.11
C SER A 52 6.19 1.63 7.56
N GLY A 53 6.31 0.67 8.47
CA GLY A 53 6.32 -0.75 8.16
C GLY A 53 7.70 -1.37 7.94
N ASP A 54 7.74 -2.69 8.08
CA ASP A 54 8.97 -3.48 8.11
C ASP A 54 9.69 -3.44 6.75
N HIS A 55 11.00 -3.25 6.80
CA HIS A 55 11.87 -3.11 5.63
C HIS A 55 13.31 -3.57 5.97
N ILE A 56 14.09 -3.90 4.95
CA ILE A 56 15.50 -4.25 5.11
C ILE A 56 16.31 -2.97 5.35
N GLU A 57 17.06 -2.94 6.47
CA GLU A 57 17.86 -1.77 6.86
C GLU A 57 18.81 -1.34 5.73
N ARG A 58 18.89 -0.03 5.48
CA ARG A 58 19.76 0.60 4.46
C ARG A 58 19.54 0.15 3.00
N GLN A 59 18.53 -0.68 2.70
CA GLN A 59 18.23 -1.09 1.33
C GLN A 59 17.15 -0.22 0.68
N LEU A 60 17.51 0.40 -0.44
CA LEU A 60 16.66 1.28 -1.24
C LEU A 60 16.48 0.69 -2.64
N ILE A 61 15.23 0.52 -3.07
CA ILE A 61 14.87 0.11 -4.42
C ILE A 61 14.62 1.34 -5.27
N VAL A 62 15.21 1.39 -6.45
CA VAL A 62 15.06 2.48 -7.40
C VAL A 62 14.56 1.95 -8.75
N GLY A 63 13.44 2.47 -9.23
CA GLY A 63 13.03 2.28 -10.62
C GLY A 63 13.86 3.23 -11.47
N LEU A 64 14.64 2.73 -12.42
CA LEU A 64 15.48 3.56 -13.29
C LEU A 64 14.63 4.17 -14.41
N GLN A 65 14.99 5.39 -14.82
CA GLN A 65 14.47 6.02 -16.04
C GLN A 65 15.13 5.38 -17.27
N ALA A 66 14.48 5.45 -18.44
CA ALA A 66 15.05 4.93 -19.68
C ALA A 66 16.40 5.60 -20.00
N GLY A 67 17.45 4.79 -20.10
CA GLY A 67 18.82 5.25 -20.39
C GLY A 67 19.66 5.63 -19.17
N ALA A 68 19.09 5.68 -17.96
CA ALA A 68 19.86 5.85 -16.72
C ALA A 68 20.43 4.51 -16.23
N SER A 69 21.62 4.53 -15.63
CA SER A 69 22.26 3.35 -15.04
C SER A 69 22.16 3.33 -13.50
N ALA A 70 22.23 2.13 -12.92
CA ALA A 70 22.24 1.95 -11.47
C ALA A 70 23.45 2.64 -10.81
N ASP A 71 24.62 2.62 -11.45
CA ASP A 71 25.85 3.23 -10.93
C ASP A 71 25.75 4.77 -10.86
N GLU A 72 25.13 5.42 -11.86
CA GLU A 72 24.89 6.87 -11.83
C GLU A 72 23.97 7.27 -10.68
N VAL A 73 22.90 6.50 -10.44
CA VAL A 73 21.96 6.75 -9.33
C VAL A 73 22.62 6.46 -7.98
N ALA A 74 23.39 5.38 -7.85
CA ALA A 74 24.10 5.04 -6.63
C ALA A 74 25.15 6.10 -6.26
N ALA A 75 25.84 6.67 -7.25
CA ALA A 75 26.84 7.72 -7.06
C ALA A 75 26.26 9.01 -6.45
N LEU A 76 24.99 9.35 -6.72
CA LEU A 76 24.31 10.50 -6.09
C LEU A 76 24.18 10.37 -4.56
N LEU A 77 24.10 9.14 -4.06
CA LEU A 77 23.93 8.83 -2.64
C LEU A 77 25.23 8.37 -1.95
N GLY A 78 26.29 8.09 -2.72
CA GLY A 78 27.45 7.33 -2.23
C GLY A 78 27.12 5.86 -1.92
N ALA A 79 26.01 5.35 -2.45
CA ALA A 79 25.50 4.00 -2.21
C ALA A 79 26.24 2.95 -3.05
N ARG A 80 26.04 1.68 -2.68
CA ARG A 80 26.54 0.51 -3.42
C ARG A 80 25.38 -0.13 -4.20
N VAL A 81 25.56 -0.42 -5.49
CA VAL A 81 24.63 -1.29 -6.22
C VAL A 81 24.74 -2.72 -5.66
N VAL A 82 23.63 -3.25 -5.15
CA VAL A 82 23.51 -4.63 -4.65
C VAL A 82 23.05 -5.54 -5.78
N ASP A 83 22.09 -5.07 -6.57
CA ASP A 83 21.47 -5.84 -7.64
C ASP A 83 20.81 -4.94 -8.69
N VAL A 84 20.51 -5.53 -9.85
CA VAL A 84 19.75 -4.91 -10.94
C VAL A 84 18.72 -5.90 -11.47
N SER A 85 17.52 -5.41 -11.76
CA SER A 85 16.45 -6.15 -12.40
C SER A 85 16.20 -5.56 -13.80
N PRO A 86 16.85 -6.08 -14.87
CA PRO A 86 16.77 -5.49 -16.20
C PRO A 86 15.35 -5.50 -16.78
N ARG A 87 14.54 -6.49 -16.41
CA ARG A 87 13.15 -6.65 -16.90
C ARG A 87 12.17 -5.64 -16.29
N LEU A 88 12.46 -5.15 -15.10
CA LEU A 88 11.68 -4.09 -14.43
C LEU A 88 12.35 -2.70 -14.58
N ASN A 89 13.52 -2.65 -15.23
CA ASN A 89 14.41 -1.48 -15.27
C ASN A 89 14.58 -0.86 -13.88
N ALA A 90 15.03 -1.65 -12.91
CA ALA A 90 15.17 -1.25 -11.51
C ALA A 90 16.50 -1.72 -10.91
N ALA A 91 16.91 -1.15 -9.79
CA ALA A 91 18.10 -1.53 -9.04
C ALA A 91 17.84 -1.56 -7.52
N LEU A 92 18.57 -2.42 -6.83
CA LEU A 92 18.65 -2.46 -5.37
C LEU A 92 19.97 -1.80 -4.95
N LEU A 93 19.87 -0.78 -4.11
CA LEU A 93 21.00 -0.01 -3.58
C LEU A 93 21.13 -0.25 -2.08
N GLU A 94 22.36 -0.30 -1.59
CA GLU A 94 22.69 -0.32 -0.16
C GLU A 94 23.36 1.00 0.21
N LEU A 95 22.73 1.73 1.14
CA LEU A 95 23.23 3.01 1.62
C LEU A 95 24.45 2.83 2.55
N PRO A 96 25.34 3.83 2.66
CA PRO A 96 26.36 3.88 3.71
C PRO A 96 25.77 3.84 5.13
N THR A 97 26.57 3.42 6.10
CA THR A 97 26.18 3.39 7.51
C THR A 97 25.83 4.80 7.99
N GLY A 98 24.67 4.98 8.63
CA GLY A 98 24.22 6.27 9.17
C GLY A 98 23.50 7.19 8.18
N GLN A 99 23.24 6.76 6.94
CA GLN A 99 22.36 7.48 6.03
C GLN A 99 20.91 6.97 6.17
N ALA A 100 19.98 7.87 6.47
CA ALA A 100 18.55 7.55 6.57
C ALA A 100 17.95 7.18 5.20
N LEU A 101 17.12 6.13 5.17
CA LEU A 101 16.42 5.69 3.96
C LEU A 101 15.44 6.74 3.43
N ALA A 102 14.79 7.50 4.32
CA ALA A 102 13.85 8.56 3.95
C ALA A 102 14.57 9.69 3.19
N LYS A 103 15.70 10.18 3.74
CA LYS A 103 16.60 11.17 3.14
C LYS A 103 17.05 10.74 1.74
N ALA A 104 17.52 9.49 1.60
CA ALA A 104 17.96 8.94 0.31
C ALA A 104 16.82 8.80 -0.72
N ALA A 105 15.64 8.32 -0.30
CA ALA A 105 14.46 8.22 -1.15
C ALA A 105 13.96 9.61 -1.60
N GLY A 106 13.91 10.59 -0.69
CA GLY A 106 13.50 11.96 -0.96
C GLY A 106 14.42 12.64 -1.99
N LEU A 107 15.74 12.54 -1.81
CA LEU A 107 16.72 13.04 -2.78
C LEU A 107 16.49 12.43 -4.17
N LEU A 108 16.36 11.10 -4.27
CA LEU A 108 16.19 10.43 -5.55
C LEU A 108 14.82 10.69 -6.21
N ARG A 109 13.73 10.88 -5.45
CA ARG A 109 12.42 11.27 -6.03
C ARG A 109 12.46 12.58 -6.81
N SER A 110 13.46 13.44 -6.56
CA SER A 110 13.72 14.66 -7.34
C SER A 110 14.67 14.50 -8.53
N SER A 111 15.22 13.31 -8.75
CA SER A 111 16.20 13.05 -9.81
C SER A 111 15.53 12.61 -11.11
N PRO A 112 15.91 13.18 -12.28
CA PRO A 112 15.42 12.74 -13.59
C PRO A 112 15.93 11.34 -13.99
N LEU A 113 16.82 10.73 -13.20
CA LEU A 113 17.37 9.41 -13.45
C LEU A 113 16.48 8.25 -12.96
N VAL A 114 15.42 8.53 -12.17
CA VAL A 114 14.57 7.49 -11.57
C VAL A 114 13.07 7.75 -11.75
N ARG A 115 12.32 6.65 -11.90
CA ARG A 115 10.86 6.55 -11.91
C ARG A 115 10.25 6.48 -10.51
N TYR A 116 11.02 6.00 -9.53
CA TYR A 116 10.68 5.94 -8.10
C TYR A 116 11.91 5.62 -7.26
N ALA A 117 11.81 5.92 -5.96
CA ALA A 117 12.69 5.42 -4.92
C ALA A 117 11.86 5.05 -3.67
N GLU A 118 11.98 3.80 -3.23
CA GLU A 118 11.25 3.21 -2.10
C GLU A 118 12.14 2.27 -1.27
N PRO A 119 11.90 2.12 0.04
CA PRO A 119 12.58 1.12 0.86
C PRO A 119 12.34 -0.31 0.35
N ASN A 120 13.28 -1.23 0.57
CA ASN A 120 13.02 -2.66 0.37
C ASN A 120 12.15 -3.20 1.51
N TYR A 121 10.83 -2.97 1.42
CA TYR A 121 9.84 -3.46 2.38
C TYR A 121 9.80 -5.00 2.45
N VAL A 122 9.33 -5.51 3.59
CA VAL A 122 9.19 -6.95 3.86
C VAL A 122 7.72 -7.36 3.79
N ALA A 123 7.44 -8.38 2.98
CA ALA A 123 6.21 -9.16 3.04
C ALA A 123 6.32 -10.18 4.17
N THR A 124 5.24 -10.41 4.93
CA THR A 124 5.17 -11.51 5.90
C THR A 124 4.18 -12.57 5.41
N ARG A 125 4.37 -13.82 5.80
CA ARG A 125 3.30 -14.82 5.68
C ARG A 125 2.17 -14.42 6.66
N PRO A 126 0.91 -14.36 6.23
CA PRO A 126 -0.20 -14.04 7.13
C PRO A 126 -0.26 -15.00 8.31
N ALA A 127 -0.35 -14.49 9.54
CA ALA A 127 -0.33 -15.33 10.75
C ALA A 127 -1.35 -16.48 10.68
N SER A 128 -0.89 -17.72 10.85
CA SER A 128 -1.71 -18.93 10.86
C SER A 128 -2.38 -19.13 12.22
N PRO A 129 -3.72 -19.09 12.32
CA PRO A 129 -4.42 -19.43 13.56
C PRO A 129 -4.17 -20.89 13.96
N GLN A 130 -4.19 -21.19 15.26
CA GLN A 130 -4.00 -22.57 15.71
C GLN A 130 -5.07 -23.52 15.15
N SER A 131 -4.59 -24.64 14.60
CA SER A 131 -5.45 -25.72 14.12
C SER A 131 -5.97 -26.57 15.28
N SER A 132 -7.24 -26.98 15.20
CA SER A 132 -7.79 -28.03 16.03
C SER A 132 -8.77 -28.85 15.20
N ASN A 133 -8.30 -29.95 14.60
CA ASN A 133 -9.06 -30.82 13.69
C ASN A 133 -10.46 -31.15 14.23
N PRO A 134 -11.55 -30.52 13.71
CA PRO A 134 -12.87 -30.65 14.28
C PRO A 134 -13.80 -31.54 13.42
N LEU A 135 -13.32 -32.02 12.27
CA LEU A 135 -14.16 -32.61 11.21
C LEU A 135 -13.94 -34.12 11.03
N GLY A 136 -12.77 -34.64 11.42
CA GLY A 136 -12.40 -36.05 11.29
C GLY A 136 -12.23 -36.53 9.85
N ALA A 137 -11.89 -37.82 9.67
CA ALA A 137 -11.88 -38.44 8.36
C ALA A 137 -13.32 -38.61 7.83
N GLN A 138 -13.56 -38.22 6.58
CA GLN A 138 -14.85 -38.29 5.92
C GLN A 138 -14.71 -39.04 4.60
N SER A 139 -15.72 -39.84 4.23
CA SER A 139 -15.65 -40.63 2.99
C SER A 139 -15.57 -39.71 1.76
N MET A 140 -14.52 -39.87 0.97
CA MET A 140 -14.48 -39.42 -0.42
C MET A 140 -15.09 -40.49 -1.33
N TYR A 141 -15.35 -40.18 -2.61
CA TYR A 141 -16.14 -41.04 -3.49
C TYR A 141 -15.35 -42.20 -4.12
N GLY A 142 -14.12 -42.44 -3.66
CA GLY A 142 -13.34 -43.64 -3.96
C GLY A 142 -12.60 -43.61 -5.30
N GLY A 143 -12.15 -42.42 -5.72
CA GLY A 143 -11.41 -42.23 -6.98
C GLY A 143 -9.90 -42.46 -6.91
N LEU A 144 -9.28 -42.20 -5.75
CA LEU A 144 -7.83 -42.32 -5.52
C LEU A 144 -7.52 -43.42 -4.49
N ASN A 145 -6.30 -43.95 -4.52
CA ASN A 145 -5.82 -44.97 -3.57
C ASN A 145 -5.03 -44.42 -2.36
N ASP A 146 -4.96 -43.10 -2.22
CA ASP A 146 -4.13 -42.44 -1.20
C ASP A 146 -4.79 -42.53 0.20
N PRO A 147 -4.07 -42.95 1.25
CA PRO A 147 -4.65 -43.36 2.53
C PRO A 147 -5.26 -42.22 3.35
N GLU A 148 -4.81 -40.98 3.15
CA GLU A 148 -5.21 -39.82 3.95
C GLU A 148 -6.18 -38.87 3.22
N ILE A 149 -6.54 -39.21 1.98
CA ILE A 149 -7.47 -38.44 1.15
C ILE A 149 -8.77 -38.08 1.91
N GLY A 150 -9.26 -38.98 2.78
CA GLY A 150 -10.45 -38.75 3.61
C GLY A 150 -10.34 -37.62 4.65
N TYR A 151 -9.15 -37.12 4.97
CA TYR A 151 -8.97 -35.94 5.84
C TYR A 151 -9.06 -34.62 5.06
N GLN A 152 -8.97 -34.67 3.72
CA GLN A 152 -8.90 -33.50 2.84
C GLN A 152 -10.29 -33.03 2.39
N TRP A 153 -11.09 -32.55 3.36
CA TRP A 153 -12.45 -32.04 3.12
C TRP A 153 -12.51 -30.98 1.99
N PHE A 154 -11.44 -30.20 1.83
CA PHE A 154 -11.35 -29.11 0.86
C PHE A 154 -11.54 -29.58 -0.58
N LEU A 155 -10.93 -30.71 -0.95
CA LEU A 155 -11.05 -31.33 -2.27
C LEU A 155 -12.51 -31.67 -2.60
N ARG A 156 -13.25 -32.18 -1.61
CA ARG A 156 -14.67 -32.53 -1.76
C ARG A 156 -15.58 -31.30 -1.84
N ASN A 157 -15.32 -30.25 -1.06
CA ASN A 157 -16.09 -29.00 -1.16
C ASN A 157 -15.83 -28.30 -2.51
N MET A 158 -14.59 -28.33 -2.99
CA MET A 158 -14.21 -27.81 -4.31
C MET A 158 -14.62 -28.71 -5.49
N LYS A 159 -15.10 -29.94 -5.24
CA LYS A 159 -15.49 -30.91 -6.28
C LYS A 159 -14.34 -31.36 -7.19
N ALA A 160 -13.16 -31.56 -6.58
CA ALA A 160 -11.96 -31.97 -7.28
C ALA A 160 -12.08 -33.38 -7.89
N GLU A 161 -12.66 -34.36 -7.19
CA GLU A 161 -12.88 -35.72 -7.75
C GLU A 161 -13.77 -35.73 -9.00
N GLU A 162 -14.76 -34.84 -9.07
CA GLU A 162 -15.60 -34.66 -10.25
C GLU A 162 -14.86 -33.94 -11.40
N ALA A 163 -13.94 -33.04 -11.08
CA ALA A 163 -13.06 -32.37 -12.04
C ALA A 163 -11.99 -33.31 -12.63
N TRP A 164 -11.35 -34.16 -11.81
CA TRP A 164 -10.27 -35.07 -12.20
C TRP A 164 -10.66 -36.09 -13.27
N LYS A 165 -11.95 -36.44 -13.36
CA LYS A 165 -12.52 -37.25 -14.46
C LYS A 165 -12.34 -36.59 -15.84
N LYS A 166 -12.05 -35.29 -15.88
CA LYS A 166 -12.00 -34.42 -17.06
C LYS A 166 -10.64 -33.72 -17.19
N SER A 167 -10.02 -33.29 -16.09
CA SER A 167 -8.73 -32.59 -16.05
C SER A 167 -8.05 -32.77 -14.69
N THR A 168 -6.74 -33.07 -14.68
CA THR A 168 -5.93 -33.32 -13.48
C THR A 168 -4.82 -32.28 -13.28
N GLY A 169 -4.75 -31.25 -14.14
CA GLY A 169 -3.64 -30.27 -14.14
C GLY A 169 -2.45 -30.70 -15.00
N LYS A 170 -2.48 -31.91 -15.57
CA LYS A 170 -1.43 -32.44 -16.42
C LYS A 170 -1.03 -31.46 -17.52
N GLY A 171 0.28 -31.21 -17.61
CA GLY A 171 0.88 -30.32 -18.60
C GLY A 171 1.01 -28.87 -18.12
N VAL A 172 0.39 -28.48 -17.01
CA VAL A 172 0.48 -27.14 -16.44
C VAL A 172 1.62 -27.04 -15.42
N ARG A 173 2.28 -25.89 -15.37
CA ARG A 173 3.28 -25.51 -14.37
C ARG A 173 2.72 -24.46 -13.41
N ILE A 174 2.81 -24.72 -12.11
CA ILE A 174 2.44 -23.82 -11.02
C ILE A 174 3.71 -23.34 -10.33
N GLY A 175 4.04 -22.05 -10.47
CA GLY A 175 5.06 -21.38 -9.66
C GLY A 175 4.54 -21.15 -8.24
N VAL A 176 5.35 -21.45 -7.23
CA VAL A 176 5.06 -21.19 -5.81
C VAL A 176 6.11 -20.22 -5.29
N ALA A 177 5.73 -18.94 -5.17
CA ALA A 177 6.55 -17.87 -4.63
C ALA A 177 6.36 -17.78 -3.11
N ASP A 178 7.28 -18.43 -2.38
CA ASP A 178 7.15 -18.73 -0.96
C ASP A 178 8.54 -18.99 -0.31
N GLU A 179 8.57 -19.60 0.87
CA GLU A 179 9.80 -20.20 1.44
C GLU A 179 10.27 -21.40 0.60
N ASP A 180 11.40 -22.03 0.97
CA ASP A 180 11.83 -23.25 0.30
C ASP A 180 10.83 -24.41 0.45
N ILE A 181 10.91 -25.37 -0.46
CA ILE A 181 9.92 -26.44 -0.61
C ILE A 181 10.59 -27.81 -0.57
N ASP A 182 10.06 -28.75 0.22
CA ASP A 182 10.64 -30.10 0.34
C ASP A 182 10.38 -30.93 -0.92
N ARG A 183 11.27 -30.75 -1.89
CA ARG A 183 11.31 -31.46 -3.17
C ARG A 183 11.46 -32.97 -3.01
N HIS A 184 11.94 -33.44 -1.85
CA HIS A 184 12.14 -34.86 -1.56
C HIS A 184 10.99 -35.46 -0.73
N HIS A 185 9.92 -34.71 -0.46
CA HIS A 185 8.69 -35.26 0.08
C HIS A 185 8.05 -36.23 -0.94
N PRO A 186 7.76 -37.51 -0.60
CA PRO A 186 7.28 -38.51 -1.55
C PRO A 186 5.99 -38.12 -2.27
N ASP A 187 5.13 -37.38 -1.56
CA ASP A 187 3.85 -36.88 -2.07
C ASP A 187 3.98 -35.58 -2.90
N LEU A 188 5.21 -35.08 -3.12
CA LEU A 188 5.52 -33.91 -3.94
C LEU A 188 6.57 -34.16 -5.02
N ALA A 189 7.54 -35.05 -4.78
CA ALA A 189 8.74 -35.23 -5.59
C ALA A 189 8.46 -35.49 -7.08
N ALA A 190 7.43 -36.28 -7.39
CA ALA A 190 7.05 -36.56 -8.78
C ALA A 190 6.46 -35.33 -9.52
N ASN A 191 6.03 -34.29 -8.79
CA ASN A 191 5.55 -33.02 -9.32
C ASN A 191 6.60 -31.91 -9.31
N MET A 192 7.72 -32.08 -8.61
CA MET A 192 8.90 -31.19 -8.61
C MET A 192 9.83 -31.48 -9.79
N ALA A 193 9.30 -31.42 -11.02
CA ALA A 193 9.96 -31.93 -12.22
C ALA A 193 10.77 -30.89 -13.01
N TYR A 194 10.80 -29.63 -12.58
CA TYR A 194 11.44 -28.52 -13.30
C TYR A 194 12.34 -27.73 -12.35
N PRO A 195 13.45 -27.15 -12.83
CA PRO A 195 14.22 -26.23 -12.03
C PRO A 195 13.38 -24.98 -11.71
N GLY A 196 13.61 -24.45 -10.52
CA GLY A 196 13.06 -23.20 -10.00
C GLY A 196 14.17 -22.21 -9.66
N PHE A 197 13.85 -21.22 -8.84
CA PHE A 197 14.74 -20.09 -8.55
C PHE A 197 14.75 -19.71 -7.08
N ASP A 198 15.95 -19.51 -6.57
CA ASP A 198 16.25 -18.92 -5.28
C ASP A 198 16.60 -17.45 -5.55
N ALA A 199 15.67 -16.55 -5.22
CA ALA A 199 15.84 -15.12 -5.48
C ALA A 199 16.89 -14.47 -4.55
N PRO A 200 16.90 -14.71 -3.22
CA PRO A 200 17.92 -14.17 -2.33
C PRO A 200 19.36 -14.52 -2.72
N ASN A 201 19.63 -15.79 -3.10
CA ASN A 201 20.97 -16.24 -3.52
C ASN A 201 21.20 -16.15 -5.04
N LYS A 202 20.17 -15.79 -5.82
CA LYS A 202 20.16 -15.72 -7.30
C LYS A 202 20.60 -17.03 -7.96
N ALA A 203 20.14 -18.15 -7.40
CA ALA A 203 20.57 -19.50 -7.78
C ALA A 203 19.43 -20.32 -8.41
N LEU A 204 19.78 -21.30 -9.24
CA LEU A 204 18.82 -22.28 -9.71
C LEU A 204 18.60 -23.37 -8.65
N ILE A 205 17.33 -23.64 -8.37
CA ILE A 205 16.90 -24.77 -7.54
C ILE A 205 16.61 -25.94 -8.48
N THR A 206 17.29 -27.07 -8.37
CA THR A 206 16.99 -28.27 -9.16
C THR A 206 16.12 -29.24 -8.35
N PRO A 207 15.46 -30.23 -8.97
CA PRO A 207 14.74 -31.29 -8.25
C PRO A 207 15.60 -31.99 -7.17
N GLU A 208 16.91 -32.08 -7.40
CA GLU A 208 17.90 -32.69 -6.51
C GLU A 208 18.44 -31.73 -5.43
N THR A 209 18.17 -30.42 -5.50
CA THR A 209 18.60 -29.45 -4.49
C THR A 209 17.93 -29.81 -3.15
N PRO A 210 18.69 -30.07 -2.06
CA PRO A 210 18.10 -30.31 -0.74
C PRO A 210 17.26 -29.13 -0.25
N HIS A 211 16.37 -29.36 0.71
CA HIS A 211 15.73 -28.25 1.45
C HIS A 211 16.80 -27.46 2.21
N ASP A 212 16.69 -26.13 2.24
CA ASP A 212 17.62 -25.23 2.95
C ASP A 212 17.67 -25.47 4.47
N GLY A 213 16.56 -25.93 5.05
CA GLY A 213 16.36 -26.23 6.46
C GLY A 213 15.50 -25.21 7.22
N VAL A 214 14.86 -24.26 6.54
CA VAL A 214 14.08 -23.16 7.13
C VAL A 214 12.66 -23.12 6.55
N GLY A 215 11.66 -22.95 7.43
CA GLY A 215 10.26 -22.88 7.03
C GLY A 215 9.62 -24.23 6.70
N GLU A 216 8.29 -24.23 6.70
CA GLU A 216 7.45 -25.37 6.32
C GLU A 216 6.33 -24.93 5.35
N HIS A 217 6.07 -23.63 5.22
CA HIS A 217 4.87 -23.10 4.60
C HIS A 217 4.91 -23.22 3.07
N GLY A 218 6.07 -23.06 2.44
CA GLY A 218 6.25 -23.38 1.00
C GLY A 218 5.86 -24.82 0.66
N THR A 219 6.15 -25.77 1.55
CA THR A 219 5.77 -27.20 1.43
C THR A 219 4.26 -27.41 1.58
N TRP A 220 3.64 -26.78 2.59
CA TRP A 220 2.18 -26.79 2.77
C TRP A 220 1.43 -26.18 1.57
N VAL A 221 1.92 -25.07 1.04
CA VAL A 221 1.38 -24.35 -0.12
C VAL A 221 1.48 -25.21 -1.38
N ALA A 222 2.65 -25.77 -1.68
CA ALA A 222 2.85 -26.68 -2.81
C ALA A 222 1.96 -27.93 -2.72
N GLY A 223 1.83 -28.52 -1.53
CA GLY A 223 0.97 -29.68 -1.31
C GLY A 223 -0.51 -29.39 -1.50
N THR A 224 -0.99 -28.21 -1.07
CA THR A 224 -2.37 -27.77 -1.32
C THR A 224 -2.66 -27.67 -2.82
N ALA A 225 -1.72 -27.11 -3.60
CA ALA A 225 -1.87 -26.94 -5.03
C ALA A 225 -1.79 -28.28 -5.80
N ALA A 226 -0.76 -29.08 -5.55
CA ALA A 226 -0.38 -30.20 -6.42
C ALA A 226 0.41 -31.33 -5.71
N ALA A 227 0.02 -31.75 -4.50
CA ALA A 227 0.43 -33.08 -4.01
C ALA A 227 -0.06 -34.20 -4.95
N VAL A 228 0.76 -35.25 -5.08
CA VAL A 228 0.69 -36.25 -6.15
C VAL A 228 -0.41 -37.27 -5.88
N GLY A 229 -1.62 -37.03 -6.39
CA GLY A 229 -2.73 -37.98 -6.23
C GLY A 229 -2.50 -39.33 -6.94
N ASN A 230 -3.14 -40.37 -6.40
CA ASN A 230 -3.13 -41.77 -6.84
C ASN A 230 -1.74 -42.44 -6.80
N ASN A 231 -0.90 -42.08 -5.83
CA ASN A 231 0.43 -42.68 -5.61
C ASN A 231 0.42 -43.74 -4.49
N GLY A 232 -0.64 -43.79 -3.66
CA GLY A 232 -0.77 -44.69 -2.51
C GLY A 232 -0.11 -44.19 -1.21
N ILE A 233 0.18 -42.90 -1.11
CA ILE A 233 0.86 -42.18 -0.02
C ILE A 233 0.03 -40.93 0.26
N GLY A 234 -0.13 -40.53 1.53
CA GLY A 234 -0.70 -39.22 1.84
C GLY A 234 -2.08 -38.96 1.25
N GLY A 235 -2.21 -37.84 0.54
CA GLY A 235 -3.45 -37.36 -0.06
C GLY A 235 -3.23 -36.87 -1.48
N ALA A 236 -3.82 -35.73 -1.83
CA ALA A 236 -3.64 -35.08 -3.12
C ALA A 236 -3.75 -33.55 -3.00
N GLY A 237 -3.14 -32.83 -3.94
CA GLY A 237 -3.43 -31.42 -4.18
C GLY A 237 -4.63 -31.25 -5.10
N VAL A 238 -5.10 -30.02 -5.29
CA VAL A 238 -6.24 -29.75 -6.21
C VAL A 238 -5.90 -30.15 -7.67
N ALA A 239 -4.65 -30.01 -8.10
CA ALA A 239 -4.16 -30.37 -9.43
C ALA A 239 -3.05 -31.45 -9.38
N PRO A 240 -3.41 -32.73 -9.16
CA PRO A 240 -2.45 -33.79 -8.81
C PRO A 240 -1.43 -34.15 -9.91
N ASP A 241 -1.68 -33.83 -11.18
CA ASP A 241 -0.73 -34.03 -12.29
C ASP A 241 0.00 -32.75 -12.73
N ALA A 242 -0.30 -31.58 -12.13
CA ALA A 242 0.42 -30.34 -12.41
C ALA A 242 1.85 -30.41 -11.85
N LYS A 243 2.78 -29.63 -12.41
CA LYS A 243 4.15 -29.56 -11.92
C LYS A 243 4.37 -28.28 -11.12
N VAL A 244 5.03 -28.41 -9.99
CA VAL A 244 5.39 -27.28 -9.13
C VAL A 244 6.78 -26.79 -9.52
N VAL A 245 6.93 -25.46 -9.57
CA VAL A 245 8.20 -24.77 -9.76
C VAL A 245 8.48 -23.97 -8.47
N PRO A 246 9.52 -24.32 -7.69
CA PRO A 246 9.84 -23.58 -6.47
C PRO A 246 10.41 -22.20 -6.81
N LEU A 247 9.89 -21.15 -6.19
CA LEU A 247 10.37 -19.78 -6.33
C LEU A 247 10.63 -19.24 -4.92
N THR A 248 11.79 -19.57 -4.37
CA THR A 248 12.15 -19.21 -3.00
C THR A 248 12.41 -17.71 -2.92
N ILE A 249 11.54 -16.99 -2.22
CA ILE A 249 11.62 -15.54 -2.00
C ILE A 249 12.22 -15.18 -0.64
N THR A 250 12.41 -16.17 0.25
CA THR A 250 13.07 -16.01 1.55
C THR A 250 13.60 -17.31 2.12
N HIS A 251 14.65 -17.20 2.95
CA HIS A 251 15.17 -18.24 3.82
C HIS A 251 14.95 -17.88 5.30
N SER A 252 13.83 -17.21 5.61
CA SER A 252 13.51 -16.74 6.95
C SER A 252 12.01 -16.78 7.24
N ASP A 253 11.66 -17.32 8.42
CA ASP A 253 10.31 -17.23 8.99
C ASP A 253 9.86 -15.77 9.30
N SER A 254 10.77 -14.80 9.22
CA SER A 254 10.48 -13.37 9.48
C SER A 254 9.85 -12.62 8.30
N GLY A 255 9.80 -13.22 7.10
CA GLY A 255 9.27 -12.57 5.89
C GLY A 255 10.22 -12.60 4.70
N ALA A 256 9.73 -12.11 3.56
CA ALA A 256 10.42 -12.03 2.27
C ALA A 256 10.54 -10.57 1.81
N SER A 257 11.65 -10.21 1.18
CA SER A 257 11.80 -8.84 0.66
C SER A 257 10.97 -8.64 -0.61
N TYR A 258 10.43 -7.43 -0.83
CA TYR A 258 9.70 -7.11 -2.05
C TYR A 258 10.63 -7.11 -3.29
N TRP A 259 11.93 -6.83 -3.14
CA TRP A 259 12.91 -7.02 -4.22
C TRP A 259 13.00 -8.48 -4.68
N ASP A 260 13.16 -9.42 -3.74
CA ASP A 260 13.31 -10.84 -4.05
C ASP A 260 12.00 -11.41 -4.61
N SER A 261 10.86 -10.98 -4.04
CA SER A 261 9.52 -11.32 -4.52
C SER A 261 9.32 -10.88 -5.99
N ALA A 262 9.62 -9.62 -6.31
CA ALA A 262 9.46 -9.10 -7.67
C ALA A 262 10.39 -9.78 -8.69
N ASN A 263 11.62 -10.13 -8.31
CA ASN A 263 12.54 -10.85 -9.19
C ASN A 263 12.13 -12.32 -9.37
N ALA A 264 11.57 -12.98 -8.34
CA ALA A 264 10.96 -14.30 -8.49
C ALA A 264 9.75 -14.28 -9.42
N PHE A 265 8.94 -13.22 -9.40
CA PHE A 265 7.81 -13.02 -10.33
C PHE A 265 8.29 -12.85 -11.79
N VAL A 266 9.35 -12.06 -12.01
CA VAL A 266 10.00 -11.97 -13.34
C VAL A 266 10.50 -13.34 -13.78
N TRP A 267 11.20 -14.06 -12.89
CA TRP A 267 11.75 -15.37 -13.19
C TRP A 267 10.67 -16.41 -13.51
N SER A 268 9.51 -16.35 -12.87
CA SER A 268 8.38 -17.26 -13.18
C SER A 268 7.90 -17.13 -14.64
N VAL A 269 8.10 -15.97 -15.26
CA VAL A 269 7.86 -15.77 -16.69
C VAL A 269 9.09 -16.18 -17.51
N THR A 270 10.29 -15.80 -17.09
CA THR A 270 11.49 -15.86 -17.95
C THR A 270 12.34 -17.13 -17.85
N GLY A 271 12.19 -17.94 -16.80
CA GLY A 271 12.96 -19.17 -16.61
C GLY A 271 14.50 -18.97 -16.54
N PRO A 272 15.26 -20.07 -16.63
CA PRO A 272 16.73 -20.07 -16.53
C PRO A 272 17.46 -19.25 -17.62
N ASP A 273 16.97 -19.24 -18.87
CA ASP A 273 17.56 -18.47 -19.98
C ASP A 273 17.30 -16.95 -19.91
N GLY A 274 16.38 -16.51 -19.04
CA GLY A 274 16.03 -15.12 -18.82
C GLY A 274 15.22 -14.49 -19.97
N LYS A 275 14.58 -15.29 -20.83
CA LYS A 275 13.79 -14.86 -21.99
C LYS A 275 12.29 -15.00 -21.75
N VAL A 276 11.50 -14.08 -22.30
CA VAL A 276 10.04 -14.24 -22.31
C VAL A 276 9.60 -15.00 -23.56
N ALA A 277 8.46 -15.67 -23.48
CA ALA A 277 7.91 -16.52 -24.54
C ALA A 277 7.98 -15.88 -25.94
N GLY A 278 8.71 -16.50 -26.85
CA GLY A 278 8.85 -16.06 -28.24
C GLY A 278 9.93 -14.99 -28.50
N GLU A 279 10.74 -14.61 -27.51
CA GLU A 279 11.98 -13.88 -27.76
C GLU A 279 13.00 -14.73 -28.53
N ALA A 280 13.93 -14.07 -29.24
CA ALA A 280 15.01 -14.76 -29.92
C ALA A 280 15.96 -15.43 -28.90
N GLY A 281 15.99 -16.77 -28.91
CA GLY A 281 16.80 -17.58 -28.01
C GLY A 281 16.07 -18.10 -26.77
N ASP A 282 14.76 -17.84 -26.63
CA ASP A 282 13.88 -18.54 -25.69
C ASP A 282 13.86 -20.03 -26.00
N GLY A 283 14.28 -20.85 -25.04
CA GLY A 283 14.31 -22.31 -25.11
C GLY A 283 13.73 -23.00 -23.88
N ASP A 284 13.61 -22.29 -22.75
CA ASP A 284 13.07 -22.82 -21.50
C ASP A 284 11.54 -22.70 -21.39
N THR A 285 10.92 -21.77 -22.15
CA THR A 285 9.45 -21.72 -22.28
C THR A 285 8.96 -22.88 -23.15
N PRO A 286 8.09 -23.78 -22.65
CA PRO A 286 7.66 -24.92 -23.45
C PRO A 286 6.68 -24.51 -24.55
N ALA A 287 6.71 -25.23 -25.68
CA ALA A 287 5.83 -24.97 -26.81
C ALA A 287 4.34 -25.02 -26.41
N GLY A 288 3.65 -23.88 -26.53
CA GLY A 288 2.22 -23.71 -26.17
C GLY A 288 1.98 -22.90 -24.90
N HIS A 289 3.01 -22.64 -24.10
CA HIS A 289 2.95 -21.83 -22.88
C HIS A 289 3.23 -20.35 -23.18
N LYS A 290 2.90 -19.44 -22.25
CA LYS A 290 3.18 -17.99 -22.36
C LYS A 290 4.31 -17.48 -21.45
N GLY A 291 4.77 -18.32 -20.53
CA GLY A 291 5.89 -18.07 -19.65
C GLY A 291 6.42 -19.39 -19.10
N TYR A 292 7.49 -19.33 -18.32
CA TYR A 292 8.11 -20.52 -17.73
C TYR A 292 7.17 -21.27 -16.78
N VAL A 293 6.25 -20.58 -16.09
CA VAL A 293 5.06 -21.14 -15.41
C VAL A 293 3.77 -20.61 -16.05
N ASP A 294 2.64 -21.30 -15.83
CA ASP A 294 1.33 -20.88 -16.34
C ASP A 294 0.47 -20.20 -15.27
N VAL A 295 0.66 -20.61 -14.02
CA VAL A 295 0.00 -20.05 -12.83
C VAL A 295 1.09 -19.75 -11.81
N LEU A 296 1.04 -18.58 -11.18
CA LEU A 296 1.91 -18.18 -10.08
C LEU A 296 1.05 -18.00 -8.83
N ASN A 297 1.37 -18.72 -7.75
CA ASN A 297 0.80 -18.52 -6.43
C ASN A 297 1.76 -17.71 -5.56
N TYR A 298 1.24 -16.65 -4.93
CA TYR A 298 1.93 -15.85 -3.93
C TYR A 298 1.11 -15.82 -2.64
N SER A 299 1.66 -16.32 -1.53
CA SER A 299 0.95 -16.48 -0.24
C SER A 299 1.57 -15.66 0.90
N PHE A 300 2.21 -14.55 0.51
CA PHE A 300 2.78 -13.53 1.38
C PHE A 300 2.03 -12.20 1.20
N GLY A 301 2.16 -11.29 2.15
CA GLY A 301 1.54 -9.96 2.06
C GLY A 301 2.10 -8.95 3.07
N GLY A 302 1.74 -7.69 2.85
CA GLY A 302 2.06 -6.58 3.74
C GLY A 302 1.11 -5.41 3.46
N ASP A 303 0.97 -4.51 4.42
CA ASP A 303 0.13 -3.30 4.30
C ASP A 303 0.89 -2.13 3.64
N ASN A 304 2.17 -2.32 3.30
CA ASN A 304 2.96 -1.32 2.57
C ASN A 304 2.73 -1.48 1.06
N TYR A 305 2.28 -0.40 0.40
CA TYR A 305 2.34 -0.30 -1.06
C TYR A 305 3.80 -0.34 -1.53
N SER A 306 4.05 -1.00 -2.66
CA SER A 306 5.35 -0.99 -3.32
C SER A 306 5.18 -1.02 -4.83
N GLN A 307 5.94 -0.15 -5.49
CA GLN A 307 5.97 -0.07 -6.94
C GLN A 307 6.73 -1.25 -7.55
N ILE A 308 7.83 -1.73 -6.95
CA ILE A 308 8.55 -2.91 -7.51
C ILE A 308 7.68 -4.17 -7.45
N LEU A 309 6.94 -4.38 -6.36
CA LEU A 309 6.07 -5.54 -6.20
C LEU A 309 4.94 -5.51 -7.24
N ARG A 310 4.33 -4.33 -7.42
CA ARG A 310 3.30 -4.10 -8.45
C ARG A 310 3.85 -4.32 -9.86
N GLU A 311 5.03 -3.79 -10.19
CA GLU A 311 5.67 -3.97 -11.50
C GLU A 311 6.00 -5.44 -11.77
N GLY A 312 6.45 -6.20 -10.77
CA GLY A 312 6.62 -7.66 -10.87
C GLY A 312 5.31 -8.40 -11.16
N ILE A 313 4.22 -8.08 -10.46
CA ILE A 313 2.90 -8.70 -10.69
C ILE A 313 2.36 -8.36 -12.08
N GLN A 314 2.49 -7.09 -12.48
CA GLN A 314 2.12 -6.62 -13.81
C GLN A 314 2.96 -7.31 -14.91
N PHE A 315 4.24 -7.57 -14.65
CA PHE A 315 5.11 -8.31 -15.56
C PHE A 315 4.63 -9.75 -15.77
N VAL A 316 4.10 -10.40 -14.74
CA VAL A 316 3.49 -11.75 -14.83
C VAL A 316 2.20 -11.71 -15.67
N LEU A 317 1.29 -10.77 -15.36
CA LEU A 317 0.01 -10.63 -16.05
C LEU A 317 0.15 -10.26 -17.54
N GLN A 318 1.05 -9.34 -17.90
CA GLN A 318 1.23 -8.92 -19.30
C GLN A 318 1.82 -10.02 -20.19
N HIS A 319 2.58 -10.97 -19.61
CA HIS A 319 3.04 -12.18 -20.28
C HIS A 319 2.03 -13.33 -20.15
N GLY A 320 0.82 -13.06 -19.63
CA GLY A 320 -0.32 -13.95 -19.66
C GLY A 320 -0.25 -15.13 -18.70
N VAL A 321 0.60 -15.06 -17.68
CA VAL A 321 0.64 -16.02 -16.56
C VAL A 321 -0.42 -15.61 -15.53
N VAL A 322 -1.15 -16.59 -14.99
CA VAL A 322 -2.24 -16.33 -14.03
C VAL A 322 -1.64 -16.03 -12.64
N PHE A 323 -1.80 -14.80 -12.14
CA PHE A 323 -1.35 -14.45 -10.78
C PHE A 323 -2.46 -14.72 -9.75
N VAL A 324 -2.20 -15.60 -8.78
CA VAL A 324 -3.11 -15.96 -7.68
C VAL A 324 -2.50 -15.54 -6.35
N THR A 325 -3.27 -14.86 -5.51
CA THR A 325 -2.78 -14.29 -4.25
C THR A 325 -3.75 -14.46 -3.10
N SER A 326 -3.21 -14.74 -1.92
CA SER A 326 -3.98 -14.75 -0.66
C SER A 326 -4.46 -13.35 -0.28
N ALA A 327 -5.68 -13.21 0.23
CA ALA A 327 -6.23 -11.91 0.66
C ALA A 327 -5.61 -11.37 1.97
N GLY A 328 -5.01 -12.22 2.81
CA GLY A 328 -4.47 -11.88 4.13
C GLY A 328 -5.36 -12.33 5.31
N ASN A 329 -4.79 -12.35 6.52
CA ASN A 329 -5.39 -12.93 7.74
C ASN A 329 -5.67 -11.87 8.85
N THR A 330 -5.86 -10.60 8.49
CA THR A 330 -5.95 -9.45 9.41
C THR A 330 -7.30 -8.74 9.26
N PRO A 331 -8.44 -9.37 9.64
CA PRO A 331 -9.75 -9.37 8.97
C PRO A 331 -10.38 -7.99 8.66
N THR A 332 -9.75 -7.26 7.76
CA THR A 332 -10.01 -5.87 7.40
C THR A 332 -10.18 -5.75 5.88
N ALA A 333 -10.34 -4.51 5.40
CA ALA A 333 -10.16 -4.20 3.98
C ALA A 333 -8.70 -4.43 3.54
N GLY A 334 -7.74 -4.05 4.38
CA GLY A 334 -6.34 -3.88 4.00
C GLY A 334 -6.15 -2.81 2.92
N SER A 335 -4.93 -2.34 2.74
CA SER A 335 -4.51 -1.57 1.57
C SER A 335 -2.99 -1.64 1.51
N GLY A 336 -2.43 -2.11 0.40
CA GLY A 336 -0.97 -2.18 0.16
C GLY A 336 -0.53 -3.46 -0.54
N SER A 337 -1.20 -4.58 -0.26
CA SER A 337 -0.78 -5.93 -0.67
C SER A 337 -1.03 -6.27 -2.14
N ALA A 338 -0.35 -7.32 -2.61
CA ALA A 338 -0.54 -7.95 -3.93
C ALA A 338 -2.02 -8.27 -4.26
N ALA A 339 -2.84 -8.55 -3.24
CA ALA A 339 -4.27 -8.82 -3.35
C ALA A 339 -5.12 -7.65 -3.88
N TRP A 340 -4.56 -6.44 -3.93
CA TRP A 340 -5.17 -5.24 -4.49
C TRP A 340 -4.69 -4.90 -5.90
N VAL A 341 -3.72 -5.62 -6.47
CA VAL A 341 -3.19 -5.31 -7.80
C VAL A 341 -4.21 -5.70 -8.89
N PRO A 342 -4.52 -4.81 -9.84
CA PRO A 342 -5.46 -5.09 -10.92
C PRO A 342 -5.10 -6.35 -11.72
N GLY A 343 -6.10 -7.18 -12.04
CA GLY A 343 -5.97 -8.39 -12.86
C GLY A 343 -5.64 -9.69 -12.12
N VAL A 344 -5.17 -9.62 -10.86
CA VAL A 344 -4.89 -10.83 -10.06
C VAL A 344 -6.17 -11.58 -9.66
N VAL A 345 -6.02 -12.87 -9.34
CA VAL A 345 -7.04 -13.65 -8.65
C VAL A 345 -6.81 -13.53 -7.14
N SER A 346 -7.55 -12.65 -6.49
CA SER A 346 -7.47 -12.45 -5.03
C SER A 346 -8.41 -13.39 -4.29
N VAL A 347 -7.89 -14.13 -3.30
CA VAL A 347 -8.58 -15.28 -2.69
C VAL A 347 -8.79 -15.14 -1.17
N ALA A 348 -10.06 -15.12 -0.75
CA ALA A 348 -10.47 -15.22 0.65
C ALA A 348 -10.55 -16.68 1.16
N ALA A 349 -10.41 -16.88 2.47
CA ALA A 349 -10.47 -18.21 3.09
C ALA A 349 -11.88 -18.56 3.57
N THR A 350 -12.31 -19.80 3.36
CA THR A 350 -13.54 -20.37 3.92
C THR A 350 -13.31 -21.55 4.87
N THR A 351 -14.26 -21.70 5.79
CA THR A 351 -14.47 -22.91 6.59
C THR A 351 -15.07 -24.04 5.74
N ALA A 352 -15.25 -25.23 6.33
CA ALA A 352 -15.93 -26.36 5.69
C ALA A 352 -17.43 -26.18 5.39
N THR A 353 -18.03 -25.09 5.88
CA THR A 353 -19.43 -24.73 5.61
C THR A 353 -19.59 -23.67 4.52
N ASP A 354 -18.55 -23.45 3.70
CA ASP A 354 -18.50 -22.43 2.63
C ASP A 354 -18.76 -20.98 3.14
N THR A 355 -18.45 -20.73 4.41
CA THR A 355 -18.52 -19.40 5.04
C THR A 355 -17.12 -18.84 5.22
N ARG A 356 -16.95 -17.52 5.05
CA ARG A 356 -15.67 -16.84 5.26
C ARG A 356 -15.13 -17.10 6.68
N THR A 357 -13.84 -17.39 6.80
CA THR A 357 -13.21 -17.56 8.13
C THR A 357 -13.19 -16.23 8.90
N THR A 358 -13.00 -16.31 10.22
CA THR A 358 -12.93 -15.12 11.08
C THR A 358 -11.68 -14.27 10.83
N PHE A 359 -10.60 -14.88 10.35
CA PHE A 359 -9.31 -14.24 10.10
C PHE A 359 -9.18 -13.68 8.68
N SER A 360 -9.85 -14.24 7.66
CA SER A 360 -9.70 -13.78 6.28
C SER A 360 -9.95 -12.28 6.15
N ASN A 361 -9.21 -11.59 5.29
CA ASN A 361 -9.57 -10.26 4.82
C ASN A 361 -10.85 -10.28 3.96
N ARG A 362 -11.40 -9.10 3.71
CA ARG A 362 -12.64 -8.87 2.94
C ARG A 362 -12.54 -7.55 2.19
N GLY A 363 -13.12 -7.44 1.00
CA GLY A 363 -13.11 -6.17 0.25
C GLY A 363 -13.72 -6.29 -1.13
N GLY A 364 -13.73 -5.17 -1.88
CA GLY A 364 -14.12 -5.16 -3.30
C GLY A 364 -13.05 -5.75 -4.24
N HIS A 365 -11.82 -5.92 -3.75
CA HIS A 365 -10.69 -6.48 -4.49
C HIS A 365 -10.76 -8.01 -4.64
N LEU A 366 -11.56 -8.72 -3.83
CA LEU A 366 -11.66 -10.17 -3.91
C LEU A 366 -12.18 -10.62 -5.28
N SER A 367 -11.62 -11.71 -5.81
CA SER A 367 -12.19 -12.45 -6.95
C SER A 367 -13.10 -13.57 -6.44
N VAL A 368 -12.56 -14.46 -5.63
CA VAL A 368 -13.23 -15.68 -5.16
C VAL A 368 -12.82 -16.01 -3.72
N ALA A 369 -13.44 -17.04 -3.15
CA ALA A 369 -12.99 -17.66 -1.92
C ALA A 369 -12.70 -19.15 -2.14
N ALA A 370 -11.86 -19.73 -1.29
CA ALA A 370 -11.56 -21.15 -1.30
C ALA A 370 -11.31 -21.67 0.12
N PRO A 371 -11.38 -23.00 0.36
CA PRO A 371 -11.00 -23.61 1.63
C PRO A 371 -9.66 -23.10 2.18
N GLY A 372 -9.66 -22.62 3.42
CA GLY A 372 -8.44 -22.14 4.09
C GLY A 372 -8.40 -22.43 5.60
N GLU A 373 -9.24 -23.34 6.10
CA GLU A 373 -9.31 -23.70 7.52
C GLU A 373 -9.25 -25.23 7.70
N ASN A 374 -8.39 -25.71 8.59
CA ASN A 374 -8.13 -27.14 8.82
C ASN A 374 -7.85 -27.90 7.51
N ILE A 375 -6.94 -27.38 6.69
CA ILE A 375 -6.51 -28.01 5.43
C ILE A 375 -5.42 -29.04 5.73
N TRP A 376 -5.56 -30.27 5.25
CA TRP A 376 -4.61 -31.36 5.48
C TRP A 376 -3.64 -31.51 4.29
N VAL A 377 -2.34 -31.39 4.54
CA VAL A 377 -1.29 -31.26 3.51
C VAL A 377 0.05 -31.89 3.93
N PRO A 378 0.89 -32.30 2.96
CA PRO A 378 2.31 -32.61 3.20
C PRO A 378 3.04 -31.51 3.98
N GLY A 379 3.79 -31.88 5.02
CA GLY A 379 4.74 -31.04 5.75
C GLY A 379 6.20 -31.34 5.38
N THR A 380 7.15 -30.57 5.94
CA THR A 380 8.57 -30.77 5.67
C THR A 380 9.15 -31.95 6.47
N ARG A 381 10.20 -32.56 5.95
CA ARG A 381 10.94 -33.67 6.59
C ARG A 381 12.09 -33.21 7.46
N VAL A 382 12.40 -31.90 7.45
CA VAL A 382 13.59 -31.30 8.10
C VAL A 382 13.61 -31.47 9.62
N HIS A 383 12.44 -31.53 10.27
CA HIS A 383 12.35 -31.62 11.73
C HIS A 383 12.17 -33.05 12.28
N THR A 384 12.07 -34.06 11.41
CA THR A 384 11.87 -35.47 11.80
C THR A 384 13.08 -36.32 11.48
N ALA A 385 13.67 -36.98 12.48
CA ALA A 385 14.80 -37.89 12.31
C ALA A 385 14.38 -39.29 11.80
N ASP A 386 13.08 -39.59 11.80
CA ASP A 386 12.51 -40.85 11.34
C ASP A 386 11.77 -40.66 10.00
N PRO A 387 12.28 -41.23 8.88
CA PRO A 387 11.60 -41.16 7.58
C PRO A 387 10.22 -41.85 7.52
N SER A 388 9.80 -42.55 8.57
CA SER A 388 8.49 -43.17 8.73
C SER A 388 7.50 -42.36 9.57
N GLU A 389 7.92 -41.22 10.15
CA GLU A 389 6.99 -40.26 10.75
C GLU A 389 6.07 -39.65 9.68
N ASN A 390 4.80 -39.45 10.05
CA ASN A 390 3.78 -38.99 9.14
C ASN A 390 3.86 -37.46 8.97
N ASN A 391 4.70 -37.03 8.03
CA ASN A 391 5.00 -35.62 7.77
C ASN A 391 3.86 -34.91 7.02
N TYR A 392 2.73 -34.75 7.71
CA TYR A 392 1.55 -34.03 7.26
C TYR A 392 1.02 -33.13 8.39
N ALA A 393 0.44 -32.00 8.01
CA ALA A 393 -0.02 -30.97 8.94
C ALA A 393 -1.45 -30.53 8.64
N TYR A 394 -2.16 -30.07 9.68
CA TYR A 394 -3.35 -29.25 9.52
C TYR A 394 -3.00 -27.77 9.58
N VAL A 395 -3.33 -27.03 8.52
CA VAL A 395 -2.94 -25.63 8.35
C VAL A 395 -4.16 -24.70 8.16
N ASN A 396 -3.99 -23.43 8.52
CA ASN A 396 -5.02 -22.38 8.49
C ASN A 396 -4.48 -21.09 7.87
N GLY A 397 -5.21 -20.50 6.94
CA GLY A 397 -4.84 -19.23 6.33
C GLY A 397 -5.40 -19.03 4.93
N THR A 398 -5.48 -17.76 4.52
CA THR A 398 -5.69 -17.41 3.09
C THR A 398 -4.56 -17.95 2.21
N SER A 399 -3.37 -18.20 2.78
CA SER A 399 -2.25 -18.93 2.19
C SER A 399 -2.55 -20.34 1.69
N PHE A 400 -3.68 -20.96 2.07
CA PHE A 400 -4.09 -22.28 1.56
C PHE A 400 -5.29 -22.18 0.60
N ALA A 401 -6.10 -21.13 0.76
CA ALA A 401 -7.12 -20.78 -0.22
C ALA A 401 -6.51 -20.36 -1.58
N GLY A 402 -5.40 -19.62 -1.55
CA GLY A 402 -4.58 -19.25 -2.71
C GLY A 402 -4.15 -20.46 -3.56
N PRO A 403 -3.31 -21.38 -3.06
CA PRO A 403 -2.81 -22.52 -3.82
C PRO A 403 -3.91 -23.51 -4.19
N ALA A 404 -4.98 -23.66 -3.40
CA ALA A 404 -6.16 -24.41 -3.82
C ALA A 404 -6.79 -23.81 -5.08
N THR A 405 -6.89 -22.49 -5.16
CA THR A 405 -7.36 -21.75 -6.35
C THR A 405 -6.36 -21.82 -7.50
N ALA A 406 -5.06 -21.78 -7.24
CA ALA A 406 -4.02 -21.97 -8.26
C ALA A 406 -4.07 -23.38 -8.87
N GLY A 407 -4.33 -24.40 -8.06
CA GLY A 407 -4.62 -25.76 -8.54
C GLY A 407 -5.89 -25.79 -9.41
N ALA A 408 -6.98 -25.13 -9.00
CA ALA A 408 -8.17 -25.02 -9.85
C ALA A 408 -7.90 -24.30 -11.18
N ALA A 409 -7.08 -23.25 -11.18
CA ALA A 409 -6.59 -22.58 -12.41
C ALA A 409 -5.79 -23.55 -13.30
N ALA A 410 -4.94 -24.40 -12.72
CA ALA A 410 -4.23 -25.43 -13.46
C ALA A 410 -5.17 -26.52 -14.02
N LEU A 411 -6.24 -26.88 -13.31
CA LEU A 411 -7.28 -27.77 -13.85
C LEU A 411 -7.97 -27.14 -15.07
N ILE A 412 -8.32 -25.85 -15.02
CA ILE A 412 -8.90 -25.08 -16.15
C ILE A 412 -7.97 -25.09 -17.36
N LEU A 413 -6.70 -24.73 -17.18
CA LEU A 413 -5.71 -24.64 -18.27
C LEU A 413 -5.43 -26.01 -18.89
N SER A 414 -5.23 -27.05 -18.07
CA SER A 414 -5.06 -28.44 -18.53
C SER A 414 -6.30 -28.96 -19.26
N ALA A 415 -7.50 -28.48 -18.92
CA ALA A 415 -8.73 -28.82 -19.63
C ALA A 415 -8.78 -28.15 -21.01
N ALA A 416 -8.50 -26.85 -21.08
CA ALA A 416 -8.49 -26.07 -22.32
C ALA A 416 -7.54 -26.65 -23.38
N MET A 417 -6.35 -27.12 -22.96
CA MET A 417 -5.37 -27.76 -23.85
C MET A 417 -5.86 -29.04 -24.54
N LYS A 418 -6.92 -29.72 -24.03
CA LYS A 418 -7.41 -30.99 -24.61
C LYS A 418 -8.12 -30.82 -25.95
N GLY A 419 -8.58 -29.60 -26.28
CA GLY A 419 -9.19 -29.27 -27.57
C GLY A 419 -8.19 -28.88 -28.67
N GLY A 420 -6.89 -28.84 -28.37
CA GLY A 420 -5.85 -28.19 -29.17
C GLY A 420 -5.22 -27.02 -28.40
N PRO A 421 -4.38 -26.18 -29.04
CA PRO A 421 -3.76 -25.03 -28.39
C PRO A 421 -4.78 -23.90 -28.12
N VAL A 422 -5.61 -24.08 -27.08
CA VAL A 422 -6.46 -23.04 -26.51
C VAL A 422 -5.67 -22.31 -25.44
N ASN A 423 -5.25 -21.09 -25.74
CA ASN A 423 -4.34 -20.31 -24.90
C ASN A 423 -5.11 -19.18 -24.19
N LEU A 424 -5.78 -19.52 -23.08
CA LEU A 424 -6.58 -18.60 -22.27
C LEU A 424 -5.71 -17.45 -21.73
N THR A 425 -6.28 -16.25 -21.57
CA THR A 425 -5.62 -15.15 -20.85
C THR A 425 -5.88 -15.24 -19.34
N PRO A 426 -5.07 -14.57 -18.48
CA PRO A 426 -5.31 -14.52 -17.04
C PRO A 426 -6.73 -14.09 -16.67
N ALA A 427 -7.28 -13.07 -17.34
CA ALA A 427 -8.66 -12.65 -17.15
C ALA A 427 -9.67 -13.75 -17.54
N GLN A 428 -9.44 -14.52 -18.61
CA GLN A 428 -10.35 -15.62 -18.96
C GLN A 428 -10.33 -16.73 -17.89
N VAL A 429 -9.17 -17.06 -17.32
CA VAL A 429 -9.09 -18.04 -16.22
C VAL A 429 -9.77 -17.49 -14.96
N ARG A 430 -9.54 -16.20 -14.63
CA ARG A 430 -10.22 -15.49 -13.54
C ARG A 430 -11.74 -15.49 -13.73
N HIS A 431 -12.24 -15.14 -14.92
CA HIS A 431 -13.66 -15.15 -15.25
C HIS A 431 -14.28 -16.55 -15.08
N ILE A 432 -13.60 -17.62 -15.54
CA ILE A 432 -14.08 -19.01 -15.33
C ILE A 432 -14.18 -19.34 -13.84
N LEU A 433 -13.19 -18.96 -13.02
CA LEU A 433 -13.22 -19.17 -11.57
C LEU A 433 -14.37 -18.39 -10.91
N GLU A 434 -14.55 -17.12 -11.30
CA GLU A 434 -15.59 -16.24 -10.78
C GLU A 434 -17.02 -16.68 -11.19
N ASP A 435 -17.24 -16.99 -12.48
CA ASP A 435 -18.57 -17.29 -13.06
C ASP A 435 -19.11 -18.67 -12.64
N THR A 436 -18.21 -19.60 -12.28
CA THR A 436 -18.59 -20.95 -11.87
C THR A 436 -18.62 -21.14 -10.35
N ALA A 437 -18.15 -20.14 -9.60
CA ALA A 437 -18.13 -20.14 -8.14
C ALA A 437 -19.51 -20.42 -7.53
N TYR A 438 -19.50 -21.03 -6.35
CA TYR A 438 -20.69 -21.20 -5.54
C TYR A 438 -20.86 -19.99 -4.61
N SER A 439 -21.74 -19.06 -4.98
CA SER A 439 -22.20 -17.98 -4.09
C SER A 439 -23.42 -18.43 -3.28
N PRO A 440 -23.34 -18.52 -1.94
CA PRO A 440 -24.49 -18.83 -1.09
C PRO A 440 -25.60 -17.75 -1.13
N THR A 441 -25.24 -16.52 -1.50
CA THR A 441 -26.12 -15.33 -1.51
C THR A 441 -26.62 -14.95 -2.91
N GLY A 442 -26.15 -15.62 -3.97
CA GLY A 442 -26.61 -15.36 -5.34
C GLY A 442 -25.96 -14.14 -6.02
N GLY A 443 -24.67 -13.92 -5.78
CA GLY A 443 -23.89 -12.87 -6.44
C GLY A 443 -22.57 -12.56 -5.73
N TYR A 444 -21.94 -11.46 -6.10
CA TYR A 444 -20.73 -10.97 -5.44
C TYR A 444 -21.02 -10.56 -3.98
N THR A 445 -20.07 -10.83 -3.08
CA THR A 445 -20.03 -10.26 -1.73
C THR A 445 -18.60 -9.80 -1.39
N THR A 446 -18.45 -8.78 -0.56
CA THR A 446 -17.12 -8.37 -0.07
C THR A 446 -16.45 -9.40 0.83
N ASP A 447 -17.19 -10.42 1.31
CA ASP A 447 -16.66 -11.48 2.17
C ASP A 447 -16.17 -12.71 1.38
N LEU A 448 -16.69 -12.99 0.18
CA LEU A 448 -16.38 -14.19 -0.62
C LEU A 448 -16.01 -13.91 -2.09
N GLY A 449 -15.93 -12.64 -2.51
CA GLY A 449 -15.90 -12.29 -3.92
C GLY A 449 -17.15 -12.82 -4.64
N TYR A 450 -16.98 -13.42 -5.81
CA TYR A 450 -18.07 -14.12 -6.53
C TYR A 450 -18.51 -15.45 -5.89
N GLY A 451 -17.84 -15.94 -4.85
CA GLY A 451 -18.20 -17.15 -4.12
C GLY A 451 -17.08 -18.16 -3.99
N VAL A 452 -17.40 -19.36 -3.51
CA VAL A 452 -16.44 -20.42 -3.25
C VAL A 452 -16.12 -21.22 -4.52
N VAL A 453 -14.84 -21.39 -4.85
CA VAL A 453 -14.38 -22.11 -6.05
C VAL A 453 -14.99 -23.52 -6.16
N ARG A 454 -15.36 -23.89 -7.40
CA ARG A 454 -15.90 -25.20 -7.78
C ARG A 454 -15.19 -25.72 -9.04
N ALA A 455 -14.23 -26.61 -8.83
CA ALA A 455 -13.34 -27.14 -9.86
C ALA A 455 -14.09 -27.92 -10.94
N ASP A 456 -15.16 -28.65 -10.58
CA ASP A 456 -15.99 -29.42 -11.50
C ASP A 456 -16.63 -28.53 -12.58
N ARG A 457 -17.26 -27.44 -12.14
CA ARG A 457 -17.93 -26.45 -13.00
C ARG A 457 -16.92 -25.65 -13.81
N ALA A 458 -15.81 -25.24 -13.19
CA ALA A 458 -14.74 -24.50 -13.83
C ALA A 458 -14.13 -25.30 -15.01
N VAL A 459 -13.85 -26.59 -14.79
CA VAL A 459 -13.36 -27.50 -15.84
C VAL A 459 -14.42 -27.75 -16.92
N ASP A 460 -15.71 -27.86 -16.56
CA ASP A 460 -16.78 -27.97 -17.56
C ASP A 460 -16.90 -26.72 -18.44
N MET A 461 -16.82 -25.53 -17.87
CA MET A 461 -16.85 -24.28 -18.65
C MET A 461 -15.61 -24.15 -19.54
N ALA A 462 -14.44 -24.56 -19.04
CA ALA A 462 -13.18 -24.58 -19.79
C ALA A 462 -13.25 -25.50 -21.04
N LEU A 463 -13.92 -26.65 -20.93
CA LEU A 463 -14.08 -27.61 -22.04
C LEU A 463 -15.15 -27.21 -23.05
N ASN A 464 -16.27 -26.65 -22.59
CA ASN A 464 -17.48 -26.49 -23.42
C ASN A 464 -17.68 -25.07 -23.97
N ASP A 465 -17.19 -24.03 -23.28
CA ASP A 465 -17.53 -22.64 -23.55
C ASP A 465 -16.31 -21.72 -23.74
N ALA A 466 -15.24 -21.92 -22.97
CA ALA A 466 -14.14 -20.97 -22.84
C ALA A 466 -13.41 -20.54 -24.13
N PRO A 467 -13.17 -21.40 -25.16
CA PRO A 467 -12.36 -21.00 -26.32
C PRO A 467 -12.92 -19.83 -27.14
N ASN A 468 -14.24 -19.56 -27.06
CA ASN A 468 -14.91 -18.51 -27.83
C ASN A 468 -16.01 -17.74 -27.07
N ARG A 469 -16.37 -18.09 -25.83
CA ARG A 469 -17.48 -17.47 -25.08
C ARG A 469 -17.09 -16.78 -23.78
N VAL A 470 -15.92 -17.08 -23.22
CA VAL A 470 -15.41 -16.33 -22.05
C VAL A 470 -14.66 -15.12 -22.56
N GLU A 471 -15.13 -13.94 -22.20
CA GLU A 471 -14.52 -12.69 -22.63
C GLU A 471 -13.09 -12.55 -22.09
N LYS A 472 -12.20 -12.06 -22.96
CA LYS A 472 -10.86 -11.64 -22.58
C LYS A 472 -10.96 -10.37 -21.75
N GLY A 473 -10.03 -10.21 -20.82
CA GLY A 473 -9.84 -8.95 -20.14
C GLY A 473 -9.31 -7.87 -21.07
N ALA A 474 -9.24 -6.65 -20.56
CA ALA A 474 -8.61 -5.53 -21.23
C ALA A 474 -7.34 -5.09 -20.48
N SER A 475 -6.56 -4.23 -21.12
CA SER A 475 -5.42 -3.56 -20.53
C SER A 475 -5.46 -2.06 -20.83
N LEU A 476 -5.15 -1.25 -19.83
CA LEU A 476 -5.14 0.20 -19.90
C LEU A 476 -3.83 0.73 -19.32
N ASP A 477 -2.99 1.26 -20.20
CA ASP A 477 -1.79 2.02 -19.87
C ASP A 477 -2.16 3.53 -19.93
N MET A 478 -1.80 4.31 -18.93
CA MET A 478 -2.09 5.75 -18.87
C MET A 478 -0.84 6.52 -18.46
N ARG A 479 -0.66 7.72 -19.02
CA ARG A 479 0.37 8.66 -18.63
C ARG A 479 -0.23 10.04 -18.31
N PHE A 480 0.01 10.52 -17.10
CA PHE A 480 -0.33 11.85 -16.62
C PHE A 480 0.89 12.76 -16.79
N VAL A 481 0.71 13.87 -17.51
CA VAL A 481 1.79 14.81 -17.86
C VAL A 481 1.38 16.25 -17.59
N ALA A 482 2.34 17.13 -17.34
CA ALA A 482 2.07 18.55 -17.15
C ALA A 482 1.52 19.19 -18.44
N GLN A 483 0.50 20.05 -18.32
CA GLN A 483 -0.08 20.76 -19.47
C GLN A 483 0.91 21.77 -20.09
N SER A 484 1.79 22.34 -19.26
CA SER A 484 2.86 23.26 -19.64
C SER A 484 4.00 22.58 -20.40
N ASP A 485 4.34 21.34 -20.05
CA ASP A 485 5.32 20.51 -20.74
C ASP A 485 4.93 19.01 -20.70
N PRO A 486 4.33 18.49 -21.79
CA PRO A 486 3.95 17.07 -21.90
C PRO A 486 5.11 16.06 -21.86
N SER A 487 6.37 16.50 -21.84
CA SER A 487 7.51 15.61 -21.60
C SER A 487 7.64 15.22 -20.13
N VAL A 488 7.10 16.03 -19.21
CA VAL A 488 7.21 15.87 -17.76
C VAL A 488 6.00 15.12 -17.19
N GLY A 489 6.24 14.00 -16.52
CA GLY A 489 5.19 13.22 -15.86
C GLY A 489 4.75 13.82 -14.51
N ILE A 490 3.49 13.64 -14.14
CA ILE A 490 2.95 14.09 -12.85
C ILE A 490 3.13 12.96 -11.80
N PRO A 491 3.89 13.16 -10.72
CA PRO A 491 4.01 12.20 -9.63
C PRO A 491 2.77 12.15 -8.73
N LEU A 492 2.63 11.04 -8.00
CA LEU A 492 1.64 10.72 -6.97
C LEU A 492 0.17 10.91 -7.38
N VAL A 493 -0.15 10.89 -8.68
CA VAL A 493 -1.53 10.90 -9.18
C VAL A 493 -2.26 9.65 -8.71
N GLY A 494 -3.23 9.79 -7.82
CA GLY A 494 -4.04 8.68 -7.33
C GLY A 494 -5.11 8.30 -8.38
N VAL A 495 -4.95 7.14 -9.02
CA VAL A 495 -5.90 6.64 -10.03
C VAL A 495 -6.93 5.69 -9.42
N THR A 496 -8.17 5.76 -9.91
CA THR A 496 -9.24 4.82 -9.57
C THR A 496 -10.15 4.58 -10.77
N LEU A 497 -10.29 3.32 -11.17
CA LEU A 497 -11.32 2.86 -12.09
C LEU A 497 -12.55 2.38 -11.31
N LYS A 498 -13.74 2.90 -11.65
CA LYS A 498 -15.02 2.51 -11.07
C LYS A 498 -16.00 2.02 -12.14
N GLY A 499 -16.58 0.86 -11.89
CA GLY A 499 -17.59 0.22 -12.75
C GLY A 499 -17.00 -0.52 -13.96
N SER A 500 -17.49 -1.73 -14.17
CA SER A 500 -17.45 -2.54 -15.39
C SER A 500 -18.82 -3.20 -15.51
N GLU A 501 -19.18 -3.81 -16.66
CA GLU A 501 -20.48 -4.51 -16.73
C GLU A 501 -20.56 -5.68 -15.72
N ARG A 502 -19.44 -6.34 -15.42
CA ARG A 502 -19.32 -7.40 -14.41
C ARG A 502 -19.40 -6.90 -12.96
N ARG A 503 -19.00 -5.65 -12.69
CA ARG A 503 -18.84 -5.08 -11.34
C ARG A 503 -19.20 -3.57 -11.27
N PRO A 504 -20.44 -3.16 -11.59
CA PRO A 504 -20.80 -1.75 -11.81
C PRO A 504 -20.70 -0.84 -10.58
N ASP A 505 -20.93 -1.38 -9.37
CA ASP A 505 -20.98 -0.60 -8.13
C ASP A 505 -19.69 -0.66 -7.29
N GLN A 506 -18.63 -1.31 -7.78
CA GLN A 506 -17.39 -1.51 -7.04
C GLN A 506 -16.31 -0.48 -7.42
N LEU A 507 -15.51 -0.09 -6.41
CA LEU A 507 -14.17 0.46 -6.64
C LEU A 507 -13.32 -0.70 -7.15
N LEU A 508 -13.08 -0.73 -8.46
CA LEU A 508 -12.51 -1.91 -9.11
C LEU A 508 -11.01 -1.94 -8.98
N TYR A 509 -10.40 -0.84 -9.39
CA TYR A 509 -8.95 -0.74 -9.50
C TYR A 509 -8.54 0.65 -9.04
N GLY A 510 -8.52 0.82 -7.73
CA GLY A 510 -8.14 2.04 -7.02
C GLY A 510 -8.17 1.79 -5.52
N GLN A 511 -7.05 1.99 -4.84
CA GLN A 511 -6.98 1.74 -3.40
C GLN A 511 -7.73 2.81 -2.62
N SER A 512 -8.65 2.36 -1.77
CA SER A 512 -9.25 3.17 -0.71
C SER A 512 -8.17 3.80 0.17
N SER A 513 -8.34 5.07 0.51
CA SER A 513 -7.49 5.90 1.39
C SER A 513 -6.01 6.05 1.04
N ALA A 514 -5.38 5.15 0.28
CA ALA A 514 -3.97 5.24 -0.15
C ALA A 514 -3.81 5.71 -1.61
N GLY A 515 -4.76 5.39 -2.51
CA GLY A 515 -4.63 5.67 -3.93
C GLY A 515 -3.62 4.76 -4.63
N GLU A 516 -3.68 4.70 -5.96
CA GLU A 516 -2.63 4.08 -6.76
C GLU A 516 -1.54 5.14 -7.00
N PHE A 517 -0.38 5.04 -6.35
CA PHE A 517 0.66 6.07 -6.47
C PHE A 517 1.40 5.96 -7.82
N VAL A 518 1.07 6.89 -8.72
CA VAL A 518 1.79 7.10 -9.98
C VAL A 518 3.13 7.81 -9.70
N TYR A 519 4.22 7.09 -9.49
CA TYR A 519 5.53 7.74 -9.26
C TYR A 519 6.10 8.44 -10.52
N SER A 520 7.21 9.20 -10.35
CA SER A 520 7.70 10.38 -11.12
C SER A 520 7.62 10.41 -12.66
N SER A 521 7.38 9.28 -13.31
CA SER A 521 7.17 9.18 -14.76
C SER A 521 5.74 9.48 -15.23
N GLY A 522 4.76 9.52 -14.32
CA GLY A 522 3.36 9.78 -14.66
C GLY A 522 2.55 8.54 -15.08
N HIS A 523 3.10 7.33 -14.99
CA HIS A 523 2.44 6.11 -15.50
C HIS A 523 1.52 5.37 -14.49
N ALA A 524 0.33 5.01 -14.94
CA ALA A 524 -0.61 4.08 -14.28
C ALA A 524 -0.98 2.94 -15.25
N SER A 525 -0.88 1.68 -14.83
CA SER A 525 -1.12 0.53 -15.71
C SER A 525 -2.06 -0.50 -15.08
N PHE A 526 -2.99 -1.00 -15.89
CA PHE A 526 -4.00 -1.99 -15.51
C PHE A 526 -3.93 -3.11 -16.55
N TYR A 527 -3.62 -4.34 -16.14
CA TYR A 527 -3.51 -5.50 -17.04
C TYR A 527 -4.54 -6.57 -16.67
N GLU A 528 -5.10 -7.25 -17.67
CA GLU A 528 -6.06 -8.35 -17.50
C GLU A 528 -7.25 -8.00 -16.57
N ILE A 529 -7.65 -6.72 -16.58
CA ILE A 529 -8.86 -6.23 -15.93
C ILE A 529 -10.11 -6.63 -16.73
N ASP A 530 -11.29 -6.50 -16.16
CA ASP A 530 -12.53 -6.76 -16.91
C ASP A 530 -12.63 -5.84 -18.15
N ALA A 531 -13.41 -6.25 -19.15
CA ALA A 531 -13.83 -5.36 -20.24
C ALA A 531 -15.06 -4.54 -19.83
N GLY A 532 -15.36 -3.46 -20.56
CA GLY A 532 -16.57 -2.65 -20.40
C GLY A 532 -16.31 -1.16 -20.13
N ASP A 533 -17.35 -0.48 -19.63
CA ASP A 533 -17.40 0.96 -19.42
C ASP A 533 -16.95 1.36 -18.00
N TYR A 534 -15.80 2.05 -17.92
CA TYR A 534 -15.23 2.58 -16.70
C TYR A 534 -15.45 4.08 -16.54
N GLN A 535 -15.74 4.51 -15.30
CA GLN A 535 -15.50 5.89 -14.85
C GLN A 535 -14.08 5.97 -14.31
N LEU A 536 -13.25 6.82 -14.91
CA LEU A 536 -11.90 7.13 -14.46
C LEU A 536 -11.96 8.32 -13.49
N PHE A 537 -11.40 8.11 -12.30
CA PHE A 537 -11.11 9.14 -11.32
C PHE A 537 -9.59 9.28 -11.22
N ALA A 538 -9.11 10.51 -11.27
CA ALA A 538 -7.72 10.85 -11.04
C ALA A 538 -7.68 12.01 -10.03
N SER A 539 -7.02 11.77 -8.91
CA SER A 539 -6.61 12.82 -7.97
C SER A 539 -5.16 13.18 -8.25
N GLY A 540 -4.79 14.47 -8.16
CA GLY A 540 -3.40 14.90 -8.31
C GLY A 540 -2.51 14.43 -7.15
N PRO A 541 -1.30 15.01 -7.00
CA PRO A 541 -0.44 14.75 -5.85
C PRO A 541 -1.19 14.96 -4.53
N ARG A 542 -1.13 14.00 -3.60
CA ARG A 542 -1.91 14.07 -2.36
C ARG A 542 -1.22 14.97 -1.33
N PRO A 543 -1.90 15.98 -0.77
CA PRO A 543 -1.38 16.72 0.38
C PRO A 543 -1.17 15.78 1.57
N ILE A 544 0.01 15.88 2.16
CA ILE A 544 0.51 15.09 3.29
C ILE A 544 -0.32 15.28 4.56
N LEU A 545 -0.75 16.51 4.85
CA LEU A 545 -1.46 16.87 6.08
C LEU A 545 -2.93 16.48 6.06
N THR A 546 -3.61 16.64 4.92
CA THR A 546 -5.08 16.60 4.92
C THR A 546 -5.65 15.23 4.54
N GLY A 547 -4.89 14.41 3.79
CA GLY A 547 -5.34 13.10 3.30
C GLY A 547 -6.56 13.15 2.36
N ILE A 548 -6.94 14.35 1.91
CA ILE A 548 -8.14 14.57 1.09
C ILE A 548 -7.95 13.92 -0.28
N THR A 549 -9.01 13.26 -0.76
CA THR A 549 -9.06 12.70 -2.11
C THR A 549 -10.01 13.57 -2.96
N PRO A 550 -9.49 14.37 -3.92
CA PRO A 550 -10.30 15.04 -4.93
C PRO A 550 -11.28 14.08 -5.60
N GLY A 551 -12.58 14.41 -5.52
CA GLY A 551 -13.69 13.55 -5.92
C GLY A 551 -14.25 13.82 -7.33
N SER A 552 -13.40 14.18 -8.30
CA SER A 552 -13.80 14.47 -9.68
C SER A 552 -13.68 13.24 -10.58
N SER A 553 -14.79 12.85 -11.22
CA SER A 553 -14.76 11.96 -12.39
C SER A 553 -14.10 12.72 -13.52
N VAL A 554 -12.95 12.26 -13.98
CA VAL A 554 -12.19 12.94 -15.04
C VAL A 554 -12.60 12.46 -16.43
N ALA A 555 -12.74 11.15 -16.64
CA ALA A 555 -13.07 10.60 -17.95
C ALA A 555 -13.98 9.37 -17.88
N ARG A 556 -14.51 8.96 -19.05
CA ARG A 556 -15.07 7.63 -19.26
C ARG A 556 -14.19 6.86 -20.23
N VAL A 557 -13.92 5.60 -19.93
CA VAL A 557 -13.07 4.72 -20.75
C VAL A 557 -13.81 3.41 -21.00
N SER A 558 -14.27 3.22 -22.23
CA SER A 558 -14.86 1.96 -22.69
C SER A 558 -13.76 1.07 -23.25
N LEU A 559 -13.50 -0.10 -22.65
CA LEU A 559 -12.47 -1.05 -23.08
C LEU A 559 -13.10 -2.31 -23.68
N ALA A 560 -12.69 -2.69 -24.89
CA ALA A 560 -13.17 -3.91 -25.55
C ALA A 560 -12.43 -5.18 -25.05
N PRO A 561 -13.06 -6.37 -25.09
CA PRO A 561 -12.41 -7.62 -24.73
C PRO A 561 -11.12 -7.89 -25.55
N GLY A 562 -9.99 -8.02 -24.86
CA GLY A 562 -8.67 -8.20 -25.45
C GLY A 562 -8.00 -6.92 -25.97
N GLU A 563 -8.57 -5.75 -25.71
CA GLU A 563 -7.95 -4.46 -26.04
C GLU A 563 -6.77 -4.16 -25.10
N ARG A 564 -5.67 -3.66 -25.66
CA ARG A 564 -4.65 -2.91 -24.92
C ARG A 564 -4.67 -1.46 -25.40
N ARG A 565 -5.08 -0.54 -24.53
CA ARG A 565 -5.18 0.89 -24.83
C ARG A 565 -4.11 1.66 -24.06
N THR A 566 -3.48 2.64 -24.72
CA THR A 566 -2.59 3.61 -24.08
C THR A 566 -3.20 5.00 -24.19
N LEU A 567 -3.27 5.75 -23.08
CA LEU A 567 -3.69 7.15 -23.03
C LEU A 567 -2.52 8.05 -22.61
N GLY A 568 -2.38 9.22 -23.22
CA GLY A 568 -1.37 10.23 -22.86
C GLY A 568 -0.12 10.29 -23.75
N ASP A 569 0.28 9.18 -24.39
CA ASP A 569 1.52 9.14 -25.21
C ASP A 569 1.34 9.48 -26.71
N GLN A 570 0.11 9.75 -27.18
CA GLN A 570 -0.15 10.14 -28.58
C GLN A 570 -0.68 11.57 -28.71
N ALA A 571 0.07 12.41 -29.42
CA ALA A 571 -0.35 13.74 -29.81
C ALA A 571 -1.66 13.68 -30.62
N GLY A 572 -2.76 14.16 -30.03
CA GLY A 572 -4.07 14.22 -30.68
C GLY A 572 -5.13 13.23 -30.17
N VAL A 573 -4.83 12.41 -29.16
CA VAL A 573 -5.88 11.78 -28.33
C VAL A 573 -5.89 12.47 -26.97
N PRO A 574 -6.58 13.62 -26.84
CA PRO A 574 -6.78 14.21 -25.52
C PRO A 574 -7.60 13.23 -24.68
N LEU A 575 -7.09 12.92 -23.48
CA LEU A 575 -7.99 12.92 -22.34
C LEU A 575 -8.53 14.36 -22.27
N ASP A 576 -9.83 14.56 -22.51
CA ASP A 576 -10.53 15.83 -22.26
C ASP A 576 -10.63 16.06 -20.74
N VAL A 577 -9.46 16.14 -20.12
CA VAL A 577 -9.20 16.23 -18.69
C VAL A 577 -8.19 17.34 -18.52
N GLU A 578 -8.69 18.57 -18.52
CA GLU A 578 -8.03 19.60 -17.72
C GLU A 578 -8.15 19.15 -16.27
N LEU A 579 -7.07 18.56 -15.75
CA LEU A 579 -6.77 18.76 -14.34
C LEU A 579 -6.74 20.29 -14.16
N PRO A 580 -7.44 20.88 -13.18
CA PRO A 580 -7.43 22.33 -13.01
C PRO A 580 -5.99 22.82 -12.90
N ALA A 581 -5.69 24.01 -13.43
CA ALA A 581 -4.33 24.55 -13.44
C ALA A 581 -3.71 24.57 -12.02
N ASP A 582 -4.54 24.84 -11.02
CA ASP A 582 -4.34 24.38 -9.65
C ASP A 582 -5.61 23.61 -9.18
N PRO A 583 -5.55 22.28 -8.93
CA PRO A 583 -6.66 21.48 -8.40
C PRO A 583 -6.93 21.66 -6.91
N TYR A 584 -6.02 22.30 -6.18
CA TYR A 584 -5.97 22.38 -4.73
C TYR A 584 -6.32 23.77 -4.22
N GLU A 585 -5.69 24.83 -4.73
CA GLU A 585 -5.89 26.21 -4.26
C GLU A 585 -6.02 27.22 -5.42
N PRO A 586 -7.22 27.73 -5.77
CA PRO A 586 -7.37 28.72 -6.84
C PRO A 586 -6.94 30.13 -6.39
N ASN A 587 -5.90 30.26 -5.58
CA ASN A 587 -5.60 31.43 -4.75
C ASN A 587 -4.66 32.47 -5.43
N ASN A 588 -4.32 32.26 -6.71
CA ASN A 588 -3.27 32.95 -7.49
C ASN A 588 -3.56 34.45 -7.78
N ALA A 589 -4.59 35.04 -7.16
CA ALA A 589 -4.91 36.46 -7.21
C ALA A 589 -5.40 36.96 -5.85
N ALA A 590 -5.13 38.23 -5.52
CA ALA A 590 -5.41 38.80 -4.20
C ALA A 590 -6.88 38.67 -3.73
N GLY A 591 -7.85 38.65 -4.65
CA GLY A 591 -9.26 38.43 -4.35
C GLY A 591 -9.64 36.97 -4.02
N GLN A 592 -8.75 36.02 -4.30
CA GLN A 592 -8.91 34.59 -4.08
C GLN A 592 -8.01 34.05 -2.96
N ALA A 593 -7.14 34.89 -2.39
CA ALA A 593 -6.10 34.48 -1.44
C ALA A 593 -6.62 33.58 -0.30
N THR A 594 -5.88 32.53 0.08
CA THR A 594 -6.30 31.61 1.15
C THR A 594 -6.14 32.28 2.53
N PRO A 595 -7.14 32.27 3.43
CA PRO A 595 -6.98 32.79 4.79
C PRO A 595 -5.99 31.94 5.61
N ILE A 596 -5.06 32.58 6.29
CA ILE A 596 -4.19 31.95 7.29
C ILE A 596 -4.08 32.85 8.53
N ALA A 597 -4.31 32.26 9.71
CA ALA A 597 -4.18 32.95 10.99
C ALA A 597 -2.81 32.68 11.63
N TYR A 598 -2.43 33.52 12.60
CA TYR A 598 -1.29 33.23 13.46
C TYR A 598 -1.42 31.86 14.14
N GLY A 599 -0.33 31.10 14.13
CA GLY A 599 -0.26 29.74 14.62
C GLY A 599 -0.84 28.70 13.68
N GLN A 600 -1.27 29.05 12.46
CA GLN A 600 -1.66 28.06 11.47
C GLN A 600 -0.52 27.72 10.51
N ALA A 601 -0.53 26.48 10.07
CA ALA A 601 0.22 25.98 8.94
C ALA A 601 -0.77 25.43 7.89
N VAL A 602 -0.56 25.75 6.62
CA VAL A 602 -1.35 25.24 5.49
C VAL A 602 -0.41 24.53 4.52
N GLU A 603 -0.83 23.39 3.97
CA GLU A 603 -0.11 22.73 2.88
C GLU A 603 -0.73 23.12 1.55
N ALA A 604 0.15 23.42 0.58
CA ALA A 604 -0.20 23.79 -0.76
C ALA A 604 0.59 22.96 -1.79
N VAL A 605 0.03 22.89 -3.00
CA VAL A 605 0.63 22.23 -4.18
C VAL A 605 0.79 23.32 -5.22
N MET A 606 2.01 23.51 -5.74
CA MET A 606 2.28 24.55 -6.74
C MET A 606 2.93 23.96 -7.99
N SER A 607 2.60 24.54 -9.14
CA SER A 607 3.22 24.21 -10.42
C SER A 607 4.49 25.05 -10.69
N GLU A 608 5.22 24.79 -11.79
CA GLU A 608 6.35 25.65 -12.16
C GLU A 608 5.89 27.10 -12.40
N ARG A 609 6.53 28.06 -11.74
CA ARG A 609 6.21 29.50 -11.82
C ARG A 609 4.81 29.85 -11.35
N ASP A 610 4.20 28.98 -10.55
CA ASP A 610 2.98 29.34 -9.84
C ASP A 610 3.22 30.48 -8.86
N THR A 611 2.13 31.10 -8.42
CA THR A 611 2.19 32.12 -7.39
C THR A 611 0.95 32.07 -6.54
N ASP A 612 1.14 31.66 -5.30
CA ASP A 612 0.08 31.40 -4.36
C ASP A 612 -0.04 32.61 -3.42
N LEU A 613 -1.27 33.09 -3.20
CA LEU A 613 -1.52 34.21 -2.30
C LEU A 613 -2.31 33.75 -1.07
N TYR A 614 -1.83 34.17 0.10
CA TYR A 614 -2.50 33.98 1.37
C TYR A 614 -2.82 35.33 1.99
N ARG A 615 -3.87 35.43 2.79
CA ARG A 615 -4.20 36.63 3.58
C ARG A 615 -4.14 36.34 5.07
N PHE A 616 -3.47 37.20 5.83
CA PHE A 616 -3.42 37.13 7.28
C PHE A 616 -3.72 38.50 7.90
N SER A 617 -4.26 38.48 9.11
CA SER A 617 -4.52 39.68 9.92
C SER A 617 -3.46 39.81 11.01
N ALA A 618 -2.89 41.00 11.18
CA ALA A 618 -1.88 41.28 12.20
C ALA A 618 -2.09 42.65 12.87
N GLN A 619 -1.52 42.83 14.05
CA GLN A 619 -1.60 44.06 14.85
C GLN A 619 -0.32 44.89 14.77
N ALA A 620 -0.46 46.21 14.81
CA ALA A 620 0.68 47.14 14.79
C ALA A 620 1.69 46.83 15.90
N GLY A 621 2.96 46.69 15.52
CA GLY A 621 4.06 46.40 16.44
C GLY A 621 4.33 44.91 16.68
N GLU A 622 3.51 44.00 16.17
CA GLU A 622 3.84 42.57 16.13
C GLU A 622 4.99 42.31 15.15
N THR A 623 5.67 41.17 15.31
CA THR A 623 6.60 40.65 14.31
C THR A 623 6.08 39.29 13.86
N ALA A 624 5.61 39.22 12.61
CA ALA A 624 5.27 37.97 11.97
C ALA A 624 6.56 37.24 11.55
N PHE A 625 6.66 35.96 11.86
CA PHE A 625 7.55 35.04 11.17
C PHE A 625 6.70 34.26 10.16
N VAL A 626 7.07 34.34 8.89
CA VAL A 626 6.42 33.61 7.81
C VAL A 626 7.48 32.71 7.22
N ASN A 627 7.20 31.41 7.14
CA ASN A 627 8.15 30.43 6.62
C ASN A 627 7.48 29.38 5.77
N THR A 628 8.23 28.84 4.82
CA THR A 628 7.86 27.69 4.01
C THR A 628 8.74 26.51 4.37
N GLN A 629 8.19 25.30 4.30
CA GLN A 629 8.94 24.05 4.39
C GLN A 629 8.59 23.18 3.20
N THR A 630 9.58 22.80 2.39
CA THR A 630 9.39 21.96 1.21
C THR A 630 8.91 20.58 1.64
N LEU A 631 7.79 20.11 1.08
CA LEU A 631 7.19 18.82 1.42
C LEU A 631 7.41 17.78 0.31
N LEU A 632 7.39 18.20 -0.96
CA LEU A 632 7.67 17.36 -2.13
C LEU A 632 8.28 18.19 -3.26
N GLY A 633 9.18 17.58 -4.03
CA GLY A 633 9.74 18.20 -5.23
C GLY A 633 10.99 19.04 -4.99
N SER A 634 11.24 20.00 -5.87
CA SER A 634 12.45 20.85 -5.90
C SER A 634 12.14 22.33 -6.16
N PRO A 635 11.20 22.96 -5.43
CA PRO A 635 10.87 24.35 -5.67
C PRO A 635 12.06 25.27 -5.32
N ASN A 636 12.13 26.40 -6.00
CA ASN A 636 13.00 27.52 -5.64
C ASN A 636 12.10 28.61 -5.03
N LEU A 637 11.66 28.39 -3.80
CA LEU A 637 10.63 29.22 -3.17
C LEU A 637 11.16 30.63 -2.89
N LYS A 638 10.32 31.60 -3.25
CA LYS A 638 10.44 33.01 -2.90
C LYS A 638 9.22 33.44 -2.13
N LEU A 639 9.46 34.20 -1.06
CA LEU A 639 8.43 34.61 -0.12
C LEU A 639 8.39 36.13 -0.03
N ARG A 640 7.21 36.73 -0.21
CA ARG A 640 6.98 38.17 -0.07
C ARG A 640 5.80 38.43 0.86
N VAL A 641 5.86 39.52 1.61
CA VAL A 641 4.70 40.08 2.32
C VAL A 641 4.34 41.40 1.64
N LEU A 642 3.07 41.51 1.25
CA LEU A 642 2.50 42.67 0.58
C LEU A 642 1.44 43.33 1.47
N ALA A 643 1.27 44.64 1.30
CA ALA A 643 0.06 45.32 1.76
C ALA A 643 -1.17 44.76 1.02
N ALA A 644 -2.37 44.94 1.59
CA ALA A 644 -3.63 44.63 0.91
C ALA A 644 -3.83 45.34 -0.46
N SER A 645 -3.02 46.37 -0.77
CA SER A 645 -2.94 47.02 -2.09
C SER A 645 -2.05 46.30 -3.12
N GLY A 646 -1.42 45.18 -2.76
CA GLY A 646 -0.42 44.48 -3.58
C GLY A 646 0.98 45.14 -3.57
N THR A 647 1.20 46.14 -2.72
CA THR A 647 2.51 46.80 -2.57
C THR A 647 3.44 45.95 -1.71
N GLU A 648 4.63 45.58 -2.21
CA GLU A 648 5.63 44.85 -1.42
C GLU A 648 6.07 45.63 -0.18
N LEU A 649 6.10 44.95 0.96
CA LEU A 649 6.55 45.48 2.25
C LEU A 649 7.79 44.75 2.77
N ALA A 650 7.90 43.45 2.47
CA ALA A 650 9.08 42.64 2.73
C ALA A 650 9.20 41.53 1.67
N ALA A 651 10.43 41.09 1.40
CA ALA A 651 10.71 39.95 0.55
C ALA A 651 11.92 39.20 1.11
N ASN A 652 11.96 37.88 0.92
CA ASN A 652 13.18 37.10 1.07
C ASN A 652 13.25 35.96 0.05
N THR A 653 14.46 35.61 -0.33
CA THR A 653 14.79 34.51 -1.25
C THR A 653 15.68 33.53 -0.49
N SER A 654 15.25 32.26 -0.36
CA SER A 654 15.98 31.12 0.23
C SER A 654 16.91 31.43 1.43
N PHE A 655 16.49 31.05 2.64
CA PHE A 655 17.18 31.47 3.88
C PHE A 655 18.61 30.90 4.04
N ARG A 656 19.02 30.00 3.16
CA ARG A 656 20.36 29.40 3.07
C ARG A 656 20.73 29.13 1.61
N SER A 657 21.97 29.38 1.22
CA SER A 657 22.45 29.01 -0.11
C SER A 657 22.45 27.49 -0.30
N GLY A 658 21.59 26.99 -1.18
CA GLY A 658 21.45 25.56 -1.49
C GLY A 658 20.31 24.82 -0.77
N LEU A 659 19.46 25.51 0.00
CA LEU A 659 18.15 24.98 0.43
C LEU A 659 17.00 25.59 -0.37
N ARG A 660 15.85 24.92 -0.31
CA ARG A 660 14.64 25.16 -1.13
C ARG A 660 13.63 26.05 -0.41
N ASP A 661 13.87 26.31 0.87
CA ASP A 661 12.93 26.85 1.83
C ASP A 661 13.14 28.36 2.06
N ALA A 662 12.03 29.10 2.07
CA ALA A 662 12.00 30.55 2.23
C ALA A 662 11.36 30.95 3.56
N ALA A 663 11.99 31.87 4.29
CA ALA A 663 11.47 32.41 5.55
C ALA A 663 11.79 33.89 5.69
N LEU A 664 10.92 34.66 6.34
CA LEU A 664 11.15 36.08 6.64
C LEU A 664 10.53 36.51 7.97
N LYS A 665 11.13 37.55 8.56
CA LYS A 665 10.60 38.27 9.74
C LYS A 665 10.02 39.60 9.25
N PHE A 666 8.72 39.81 9.40
CA PHE A 666 8.02 41.03 9.00
C PHE A 666 7.51 41.79 10.23
N GLN A 667 8.00 43.01 10.42
CA GLN A 667 7.51 43.88 11.49
C GLN A 667 6.28 44.67 11.03
N VAL A 668 5.16 44.48 11.72
CA VAL A 668 3.83 44.92 11.28
C VAL A 668 3.66 46.44 11.51
N PRO A 669 3.57 47.27 10.44
CA PRO A 669 3.58 48.73 10.57
C PRO A 669 2.25 49.31 11.04
N ALA A 670 1.12 48.62 10.80
CA ALA A 670 -0.23 49.04 11.18
C ALA A 670 -1.11 47.81 11.43
N SER A 671 -2.17 47.93 12.24
CA SER A 671 -3.13 46.84 12.38
C SER A 671 -3.97 46.72 11.10
N GLY A 672 -4.06 45.53 10.53
CA GLY A 672 -4.80 45.31 9.28
C GLY A 672 -4.54 43.94 8.64
N GLU A 673 -5.05 43.79 7.43
CA GLU A 673 -4.81 42.61 6.57
C GLU A 673 -3.59 42.83 5.68
N TYR A 674 -2.82 41.75 5.52
CA TYR A 674 -1.62 41.65 4.71
C TYR A 674 -1.73 40.41 3.82
N LEU A 675 -1.05 40.45 2.67
CA LEU A 675 -0.92 39.30 1.78
C LEU A 675 0.46 38.67 1.96
N ILE A 676 0.53 37.35 1.87
CA ILE A 676 1.75 36.58 1.67
C ILE A 676 1.69 36.08 0.23
N GLU A 677 2.78 36.26 -0.53
CA GLU A 677 2.95 35.72 -1.87
C GLU A 677 4.08 34.69 -1.82
N VAL A 678 3.79 33.48 -2.27
CA VAL A 678 4.77 32.39 -2.44
C VAL A 678 4.90 32.11 -3.94
N THR A 679 6.12 32.16 -4.47
CA THR A 679 6.38 31.94 -5.90
C THR A 679 7.50 30.92 -6.08
N ASP A 680 7.35 29.99 -7.02
CA ASP A 680 8.44 29.12 -7.44
C ASP A 680 9.25 29.76 -8.57
N GLU A 681 10.48 30.22 -8.28
CA GLU A 681 11.41 30.75 -9.28
C GLU A 681 12.29 29.63 -9.91
N GLY A 682 11.83 28.38 -9.89
CA GLY A 682 12.56 27.19 -10.31
C GLY A 682 12.54 26.90 -11.82
N VAL A 683 13.29 25.86 -12.21
CA VAL A 683 13.31 25.31 -13.58
C VAL A 683 13.54 23.80 -13.52
N GLY A 684 12.55 22.98 -13.89
CA GLY A 684 12.70 21.54 -14.12
C GLY A 684 11.95 20.57 -13.18
N GLY A 685 10.71 20.86 -12.77
CA GLY A 685 9.89 19.93 -11.97
C GLY A 685 8.38 20.21 -12.05
N ALA A 686 7.57 19.22 -12.45
CA ALA A 686 6.15 19.43 -12.79
C ALA A 686 5.27 20.01 -11.68
N PHE A 687 5.44 19.54 -10.44
CA PHE A 687 4.67 19.96 -9.28
C PHE A 687 5.53 19.83 -8.02
N ASN A 688 5.44 20.83 -7.14
CA ASN A 688 6.07 20.87 -5.84
C ASN A 688 4.97 20.97 -4.77
N THR A 689 5.21 20.45 -3.56
CA THR A 689 4.33 20.72 -2.41
C THR A 689 5.14 21.34 -1.29
N TYR A 690 4.51 22.23 -0.53
CA TYR A 690 5.14 22.94 0.57
C TYR A 690 4.13 23.26 1.67
N LEU A 691 4.65 23.40 2.88
CA LEU A 691 3.94 23.94 4.03
C LEU A 691 4.20 25.44 4.09
N LEU A 692 3.19 26.26 4.34
CA LEU A 692 3.31 27.67 4.73
C LEU A 692 2.88 27.84 6.19
N GLY A 693 3.78 28.37 7.01
CA GLY A 693 3.54 28.73 8.40
C GLY A 693 3.48 30.24 8.62
N VAL A 694 2.57 30.69 9.50
CA VAL A 694 2.54 32.08 10.01
C VAL A 694 2.51 32.06 11.53
N THR A 695 3.57 32.56 12.16
CA THR A 695 3.76 32.55 13.63
C THR A 695 4.19 33.91 14.15
N GLN A 696 3.97 34.17 15.44
CA GLN A 696 4.46 35.37 16.11
C GLN A 696 5.88 35.14 16.61
N TRP A 697 6.82 35.94 16.10
CA TRP A 697 8.22 35.87 16.51
C TRP A 697 8.39 36.36 17.96
N LYS A 698 8.95 35.52 18.82
CA LYS A 698 9.18 35.84 20.25
C LYS A 698 10.61 36.25 20.59
N GLY A 699 11.53 36.14 19.64
CA GLY A 699 12.96 36.37 19.87
C GLY A 699 13.73 35.08 20.10
N VAL A 700 14.83 35.18 20.82
CA VAL A 700 15.70 34.04 21.14
C VAL A 700 15.14 33.31 22.36
N ALA A 701 14.96 32.00 22.27
CA ALA A 701 14.62 31.13 23.39
C ALA A 701 15.71 31.19 24.47
N PRO A 702 15.37 31.01 25.76
CA PRO A 702 16.37 30.79 26.79
C PRO A 702 17.20 29.54 26.49
N GLU A 703 18.49 29.75 26.31
CA GLU A 703 19.50 28.70 26.17
C GLU A 703 19.58 27.84 27.45
N GLN A 704 19.66 26.51 27.29
CA GLN A 704 19.45 25.53 28.37
C GLN A 704 20.69 24.65 28.64
N ASN A 705 21.49 24.34 27.60
CA ASN A 705 22.68 23.46 27.63
C ASN A 705 22.42 22.08 28.27
N GLU A 706 21.42 21.32 27.81
CA GLU A 706 21.15 19.96 28.30
C GLU A 706 22.11 18.96 27.69
N ALA A 707 22.89 18.27 28.53
CA ALA A 707 23.59 17.06 28.09
C ALA A 707 22.60 15.88 27.94
N GLY A 708 21.94 15.78 26.79
CA GLY A 708 21.15 14.63 26.40
C GLY A 708 22.00 13.55 25.70
N ARG A 709 21.36 12.45 25.30
CA ARG A 709 21.91 11.52 24.30
C ARG A 709 20.89 11.30 23.21
N VAL A 710 21.33 11.54 21.99
CA VAL A 710 20.59 11.34 20.75
C VAL A 710 21.32 10.28 19.94
N SER A 711 20.57 9.37 19.34
CA SER A 711 21.09 8.29 18.50
C SER A 711 20.01 7.93 17.49
N GLY A 712 20.06 8.55 16.31
CA GLY A 712 18.89 8.63 15.45
C GLY A 712 17.78 9.43 16.14
N GLU A 713 16.54 9.05 15.91
CA GLU A 713 15.37 9.67 16.55
C GLU A 713 15.18 9.32 18.05
N THR A 714 16.09 8.56 18.66
CA THR A 714 15.98 8.17 20.08
C THR A 714 16.64 9.19 21.00
N PHE A 715 15.84 9.85 21.84
CA PHE A 715 16.30 10.75 22.89
C PHE A 715 16.37 10.05 24.25
N SER A 716 17.41 10.35 25.04
CA SER A 716 17.53 9.87 26.43
C SER A 716 18.29 10.85 27.31
N GLY A 717 17.97 10.87 28.62
CA GLY A 717 18.61 11.76 29.59
C GLY A 717 18.13 13.23 29.57
N VAL A 718 17.06 13.53 28.84
CA VAL A 718 16.51 14.89 28.65
C VAL A 718 15.91 15.44 29.96
N ASP A 719 16.25 16.69 30.32
CA ASP A 719 15.75 17.39 31.52
C ASP A 719 14.55 18.29 31.21
N TRP A 720 13.35 17.71 31.23
CA TRP A 720 12.09 18.41 31.00
C TRP A 720 11.79 19.54 32.00
N THR A 721 12.52 19.68 33.11
CA THR A 721 12.26 20.73 34.11
C THR A 721 12.67 22.12 33.63
N LYS A 722 13.59 22.19 32.66
CA LYS A 722 14.09 23.44 32.07
C LYS A 722 13.30 23.92 30.85
N ALA A 723 12.42 23.06 30.32
CA ALA A 723 11.70 23.28 29.07
C ALA A 723 11.09 24.69 28.95
N THR A 724 11.47 25.39 27.88
CA THR A 724 10.98 26.71 27.52
C THR A 724 9.48 26.67 27.29
N ALA A 725 8.74 27.54 27.99
CA ALA A 725 7.30 27.66 27.80
C ALA A 725 7.02 28.33 26.44
N ALA A 726 6.32 27.60 25.58
CA ALA A 726 5.87 28.04 24.26
C ALA A 726 4.36 27.79 24.10
N ALA A 727 3.73 28.50 23.17
CA ALA A 727 2.36 28.25 22.76
C ALA A 727 2.26 28.02 21.25
N VAL A 728 1.21 27.29 20.84
CA VAL A 728 0.79 27.24 19.44
C VAL A 728 0.43 28.66 18.99
N GLY A 729 1.11 29.15 17.95
CA GLY A 729 1.11 30.59 17.61
C GLY A 729 2.51 31.20 17.54
N GLU A 730 3.53 30.56 18.10
CA GLU A 730 4.78 31.22 18.46
C GLU A 730 5.99 30.59 17.76
N ALA A 731 6.98 31.42 17.41
CA ALA A 731 8.27 30.98 16.86
C ALA A 731 9.46 31.65 17.54
N TYR A 732 10.55 30.90 17.64
CA TYR A 732 11.75 31.24 18.42
C TYR A 732 13.03 30.97 17.63
N GLU A 733 14.05 31.79 17.87
CA GLU A 733 15.44 31.44 17.57
C GLU A 733 15.98 30.58 18.71
N ALA A 734 16.64 29.46 18.41
CA ALA A 734 17.29 28.59 19.38
C ALA A 734 18.69 28.23 18.86
N THR A 735 19.54 27.64 19.69
CA THR A 735 20.95 27.39 19.33
C THR A 735 21.48 26.17 20.05
N LEU A 736 21.90 25.16 19.28
CA LEU A 736 22.65 24.04 19.83
C LEU A 736 24.07 24.52 20.15
N ALA A 737 24.29 24.98 21.39
CA ALA A 737 25.51 25.63 21.83
C ALA A 737 26.66 24.63 22.08
N THR A 738 26.32 23.40 22.47
CA THR A 738 27.26 22.33 22.82
C THR A 738 27.08 21.08 21.97
N ASN A 739 28.02 20.13 22.09
CA ASN A 739 27.78 18.78 21.55
C ASN A 739 26.90 18.05 22.57
N ALA A 740 25.97 17.25 22.07
CA ALA A 740 24.93 16.55 22.82
C ALA A 740 23.90 17.48 23.48
N ASP A 741 23.78 18.71 22.98
CA ASP A 741 22.77 19.68 23.38
C ASP A 741 21.36 19.24 22.96
N VAL A 742 20.38 19.47 23.83
CA VAL A 742 18.97 19.16 23.57
C VAL A 742 18.09 20.30 24.09
N ASP A 743 17.76 21.25 23.22
CA ASP A 743 16.84 22.34 23.51
C ASP A 743 15.43 21.79 23.76
N THR A 744 14.85 22.05 24.94
CA THR A 744 13.51 21.55 25.29
C THR A 744 12.44 22.65 25.35
N PHE A 745 11.23 22.32 24.91
CA PHE A 745 10.06 23.20 24.93
C PHE A 745 8.87 22.47 25.55
N ARG A 746 7.94 23.23 26.15
CA ARG A 746 6.67 22.72 26.65
C ARG A 746 5.53 23.60 26.16
N LEU A 747 4.43 22.97 25.77
CA LEU A 747 3.23 23.65 25.29
C LEU A 747 1.96 22.89 25.68
N SER A 748 0.86 23.61 25.86
CA SER A 748 -0.48 23.02 26.01
C SER A 748 -1.15 22.85 24.65
N ALA A 749 -1.74 21.68 24.42
CA ALA A 749 -2.51 21.37 23.21
C ALA A 749 -3.84 20.69 23.55
N ARG A 750 -4.81 20.74 22.62
CA ARG A 750 -6.19 20.25 22.84
C ARG A 750 -6.51 19.02 22.01
N ALA A 751 -7.34 18.13 22.54
CA ALA A 751 -7.80 16.93 21.86
C ALA A 751 -8.40 17.25 20.47
N GLY A 752 -7.93 16.56 19.44
CA GLY A 752 -8.35 16.73 18.06
C GLY A 752 -7.63 17.83 17.28
N GLN A 753 -6.79 18.65 17.93
CA GLN A 753 -5.88 19.58 17.25
C GLN A 753 -4.77 18.80 16.54
N THR A 754 -4.48 19.10 15.27
CA THR A 754 -3.23 18.65 14.62
C THR A 754 -2.15 19.67 14.94
N LEU A 755 -1.21 19.31 15.80
CA LEU A 755 -0.01 20.11 16.09
C LEU A 755 0.99 19.95 14.95
N VAL A 756 1.63 21.05 14.56
CA VAL A 756 2.67 21.09 13.52
C VAL A 756 3.88 21.81 14.13
N ILE A 757 4.99 21.09 14.32
CA ILE A 757 6.24 21.61 14.86
C ILE A 757 7.26 21.59 13.73
N ASP A 758 7.69 22.76 13.33
CA ASP A 758 8.55 22.96 12.17
C ASP A 758 9.86 23.62 12.62
N THR A 759 10.98 23.24 12.00
CA THR A 759 12.30 23.82 12.31
C THR A 759 12.98 24.33 11.06
N LEU A 760 13.88 25.30 11.21
CA LEU A 760 14.62 25.87 10.08
C LEU A 760 16.04 26.27 10.48
N ALA A 761 17.01 25.45 10.11
CA ALA A 761 18.41 25.51 10.53
C ALA A 761 19.19 26.57 9.71
N HIS A 762 19.97 27.43 10.39
CA HIS A 762 20.54 28.61 9.75
C HIS A 762 21.81 29.17 10.39
N GLY A 763 22.37 30.23 9.78
CA GLY A 763 23.58 30.89 10.26
C GLY A 763 24.85 30.06 10.06
N SER A 764 25.83 30.24 10.95
CA SER A 764 27.08 29.46 10.92
C SER A 764 26.96 28.18 11.74
N GLY A 765 27.27 27.03 11.13
CA GLY A 765 27.29 25.73 11.81
C GLY A 765 26.08 24.82 11.53
N ILE A 766 25.09 25.31 10.78
CA ILE A 766 23.79 24.68 10.46
C ILE A 766 23.68 23.19 10.87
N PRO A 767 23.01 22.88 12.00
CA PRO A 767 22.88 21.51 12.46
C PRO A 767 21.98 20.67 11.54
N ASP A 768 22.28 19.37 11.46
CA ASP A 768 21.36 18.32 11.01
C ASP A 768 20.39 18.11 12.19
N LEU A 769 19.18 18.66 12.12
CA LEU A 769 18.26 18.69 13.27
C LEU A 769 17.58 17.35 13.50
N VAL A 770 17.03 17.16 14.70
CA VAL A 770 16.05 16.13 14.98
C VAL A 770 15.06 16.63 16.02
N LEU A 771 13.77 16.41 15.76
CA LEU A 771 12.67 16.71 16.66
C LEU A 771 12.13 15.43 17.29
N GLY A 772 11.79 15.52 18.57
CA GLY A 772 10.97 14.55 19.28
C GLY A 772 9.84 15.24 20.03
N LEU A 773 8.61 14.71 19.91
CA LEU A 773 7.43 15.14 20.64
C LEU A 773 7.05 14.07 21.67
N PHE A 774 6.77 14.49 22.91
CA PHE A 774 6.58 13.63 24.06
C PHE A 774 5.31 14.01 24.84
N ASN A 775 4.71 13.01 25.51
CA ASN A 775 3.66 13.27 26.50
C ASN A 775 4.24 13.72 27.86
N ALA A 776 3.35 14.13 28.77
CA ALA A 776 3.71 14.51 30.14
C ALA A 776 4.32 13.36 30.99
N GLN A 777 4.38 12.13 30.49
CA GLN A 777 5.07 10.99 31.11
C GLN A 777 6.48 10.77 30.53
N GLY A 778 6.93 11.62 29.59
CA GLY A 778 8.23 11.50 28.92
C GLY A 778 8.29 10.38 27.88
N GLN A 779 7.15 9.87 27.42
CA GLN A 779 7.09 8.88 26.33
C GLN A 779 7.10 9.61 24.99
N LEU A 780 7.96 9.17 24.08
CA LEU A 780 8.01 9.66 22.70
C LEU A 780 6.69 9.30 21.99
N LEU A 781 6.09 10.27 21.31
CA LEU A 781 4.83 10.19 20.58
C LEU A 781 5.03 10.27 19.06
N ALA A 782 5.98 11.10 18.63
CA ALA A 782 6.38 11.29 17.25
C ALA A 782 7.80 11.87 17.22
N SER A 783 8.53 11.59 16.15
CA SER A 783 9.88 12.12 15.89
C SER A 783 10.06 12.34 14.40
N ASN A 784 11.05 13.16 14.04
CA ASN A 784 11.52 13.33 12.68
C ASN A 784 12.95 13.91 12.71
N ASP A 785 13.87 13.33 11.96
CA ASP A 785 15.19 13.91 11.68
C ASP A 785 15.14 14.89 10.49
N ASP A 786 14.83 14.41 9.28
CA ASP A 786 14.82 15.20 8.05
C ASP A 786 13.49 15.05 7.28
N PHE A 787 12.79 16.15 6.97
CA PHE A 787 11.58 16.05 6.13
C PHE A 787 11.91 15.96 4.62
N THR A 788 12.56 16.99 4.05
CA THR A 788 13.14 16.98 2.70
C THR A 788 14.53 17.65 2.63
N SER A 789 14.90 18.42 3.65
CA SER A 789 16.16 19.13 3.83
C SER A 789 16.85 18.67 5.13
N GLN A 790 17.68 19.51 5.76
CA GLN A 790 18.21 19.29 7.13
C GLN A 790 17.25 19.76 8.24
N ASP A 791 16.02 20.10 7.83
CA ASP A 791 14.99 20.69 8.65
C ASP A 791 13.93 19.64 9.01
N SER A 792 13.68 19.50 10.31
CA SER A 792 12.75 18.52 10.88
C SER A 792 11.34 19.09 10.96
N LEU A 793 10.32 18.28 10.60
CA LEU A 793 8.91 18.65 10.70
C LEU A 793 8.09 17.53 11.36
N VAL A 794 7.54 17.78 12.55
CA VAL A 794 6.67 16.84 13.27
C VAL A 794 5.21 17.29 13.18
N THR A 795 4.36 16.44 12.61
CA THR A 795 2.90 16.62 12.60
C THR A 795 2.25 15.59 13.53
N PHE A 796 1.39 16.02 14.45
CA PHE A 796 0.81 15.15 15.46
C PHE A 796 -0.63 15.52 15.84
N LYS A 797 -1.57 14.61 15.60
CA LYS A 797 -2.96 14.73 16.04
C LYS A 797 -3.09 14.45 17.54
N VAL A 798 -3.35 15.49 18.31
CA VAL A 798 -3.39 15.50 19.77
C VAL A 798 -4.53 14.59 20.29
N PRO A 799 -4.24 13.51 21.04
CA PRO A 799 -5.25 12.54 21.46
C PRO A 799 -6.09 13.01 22.66
N SER A 800 -5.53 13.90 23.49
CA SER A 800 -6.17 14.41 24.71
C SER A 800 -5.66 15.81 25.06
N ASP A 801 -6.50 16.62 25.69
CA ASP A 801 -6.08 17.88 26.31
C ASP A 801 -4.92 17.62 27.29
N GLY A 802 -3.84 18.40 27.21
CA GLY A 802 -2.70 18.23 28.11
C GLY A 802 -1.49 19.09 27.76
N GLU A 803 -0.43 18.93 28.57
CA GLU A 803 0.91 19.43 28.25
C GLU A 803 1.68 18.39 27.45
N TYR A 804 2.39 18.89 26.44
CA TYR A 804 3.27 18.15 25.56
C TYR A 804 4.65 18.79 25.61
N PHE A 805 5.68 17.96 25.43
CA PHE A 805 7.07 18.37 25.48
C PHE A 805 7.73 18.12 24.13
N VAL A 806 8.59 19.03 23.71
CA VAL A 806 9.34 18.93 22.46
C VAL A 806 10.82 18.99 22.80
N ALA A 807 11.60 18.09 22.21
CA ALA A 807 13.05 18.14 22.21
C ALA A 807 13.55 18.41 20.80
N ALA A 808 14.50 19.33 20.67
CA ALA A 808 15.21 19.62 19.44
C ALA A 808 16.72 19.44 19.70
N ALA A 809 17.41 18.73 18.82
CA ALA A 809 18.82 18.41 19.00
C ALA A 809 19.51 18.26 17.63
N SER A 810 20.81 17.98 17.63
CA SER A 810 21.48 17.50 16.42
C SER A 810 21.38 15.97 16.31
N TYR A 811 21.11 15.46 15.12
CA TYR A 811 20.88 14.04 14.83
C TYR A 811 21.97 13.10 15.39
N ASN A 812 23.23 13.50 15.23
CA ASN A 812 24.39 12.77 15.74
C ASN A 812 24.82 13.19 17.16
N GLY A 813 24.21 14.23 17.74
CA GLY A 813 24.67 14.86 18.97
C GLY A 813 26.05 15.53 18.86
N GLU A 814 26.58 15.77 17.66
CA GLU A 814 27.91 16.36 17.47
C GLU A 814 27.91 17.73 16.78
N SER A 815 26.75 18.16 16.27
CA SER A 815 26.59 19.38 15.47
C SER A 815 26.04 20.54 16.31
N LYS A 816 26.47 21.76 15.97
CA LYS A 816 26.16 23.01 16.68
C LYS A 816 25.74 24.11 15.72
N GLY A 817 24.70 24.85 16.05
CA GLY A 817 24.34 26.05 15.31
C GLY A 817 22.97 26.57 15.66
N THR A 818 22.58 27.65 15.00
CA THR A 818 21.32 28.34 15.23
C THR A 818 20.22 27.74 14.36
N TYR A 819 19.01 27.70 14.88
CA TYR A 819 17.82 27.28 14.14
C TYR A 819 16.60 28.08 14.61
N THR A 820 15.56 28.11 13.79
CA THR A 820 14.23 28.56 14.20
C THR A 820 13.38 27.35 14.53
N ILE A 821 12.49 27.47 15.50
CA ILE A 821 11.40 26.51 15.74
C ILE A 821 10.06 27.24 15.76
N SER A 822 9.08 26.71 15.04
CA SER A 822 7.72 27.23 14.88
C SER A 822 6.71 26.24 15.47
N PHE A 823 5.87 26.69 16.41
CA PHE A 823 4.79 25.89 17.00
C PHE A 823 3.44 26.30 16.38
N MET A 824 2.88 25.43 15.56
CA MET A 824 1.71 25.69 14.73
C MET A 824 0.65 24.60 14.93
N GLN A 825 -0.54 24.83 14.38
CA GLN A 825 -1.57 23.83 14.14
C GLN A 825 -1.93 23.81 12.66
N GLU A 826 -2.43 22.68 12.17
CA GLU A 826 -3.03 22.59 10.85
C GLU A 826 -4.18 23.60 10.69
N ALA A 827 -4.23 24.30 9.55
CA ALA A 827 -5.36 25.14 9.19
C ALA A 827 -6.60 24.27 8.94
N ALA A 828 -7.76 24.68 9.46
CA ALA A 828 -9.02 24.05 9.10
C ALA A 828 -9.41 24.51 7.68
N GLN A 829 -9.20 23.63 6.69
CA GLN A 829 -9.66 23.79 5.31
C GLN A 829 -11.18 23.60 5.18
#